data_AF-H0IXJ7-F1
#
_entry.id   AF-H0IXJ7-F1
#
_cell.length_a   1.000
_cell.length_b   1.000
_cell.length_c   1.000
_cell.angle_alpha   90.00
_cell.angle_beta   90.00
_cell.angle_gamma   90.00
#
_symmetry.space_group_name_H-M   'P 1'
#
loop_
_entity.id
_entity.type
_entity.pdbx_description
1 polymer ?
#
loop_
_entity_poly.entity_id
_entity_poly.type
_entity_poly.pdbx_seq_one_letter_code
_entity_poly.pdbx_strand_id
1 'polypeptide(L)'
;MSLSTLLELDEPNRSEAIRKAFAPYTQPLEVSEDVNAAILVLLNLSHKRQDAPDLLNKKRAIETLKDWQYIESCAQEVQWLHSHNLKHPDTRVAHQRLLVKAEKPSDSIVSSYNSVSRLGWSHNSAAVNKAKLFGANFIFKGVVYCLAAIFLDNNKQWRKEFMNLGMSDGQWTYLQSLFDNYFTKNLSPSYVERHSVQVTFLYQGKDVSITPVTSHSLLADIQIARRNKCGDFATIKHWHSSSVGDLASSLGGNISALSYPPRLLACSQNKENENSSGVFFVDFHHSSLRSKSFILACTEIVESKSLLTGKKRRDHRRSAIKLLRQSLSEWLSPVSYWRNVGGEALSERQNNSACLLISAPDEDLLEILPEINKELHSILVRYPQTQSFAYHPELLIPFKAQLKSLLIGMKIKEDEAMAEEPYYYLHLKNLHVFDAQALSCPYLVGLPSLLAVWGTVYNYQLRLRSILKRNIAFEGVAWFLRQYESSSGAKIPAPYLAPTKPGEAPKRPGLIDMRFCDLRMDLVIRYRLEDGHDTPLGNDELPMLQSALPGRFAGGTMQPPPLYEALQWCQLHGDANSLLAAISLLPDEGRWVVDSEKQVQSIDSLVAWLSKHPHHLPAMSGYQLFEEPCYRSGSHRELHAYAEPLVGLTETLSPASVRLNGKADFLKNAFWRLKSQNLTMLMKKA
;
A
#
# COMPACT_ATOMS: atom_id res chain seq x y z
N MET A 1 10.62 8.30 26.48
CA MET A 1 10.01 9.29 27.41
C MET A 1 9.62 8.52 28.65
N SER A 2 10.04 8.96 29.83
CA SER A 2 9.71 8.31 31.10
C SER A 2 8.56 9.03 31.80
N LEU A 3 7.80 8.32 32.62
CA LEU A 3 6.77 8.93 33.45
C LEU A 3 7.35 10.00 34.37
N SER A 4 8.54 9.75 34.95
CA SER A 4 9.26 10.69 35.81
C SER A 4 9.38 12.08 35.20
N THR A 5 9.77 12.18 33.93
CA THR A 5 9.87 13.48 33.22
C THR A 5 8.53 14.21 33.07
N LEU A 6 7.41 13.49 33.02
CA LEU A 6 6.08 14.11 32.91
C LEU A 6 5.54 14.57 34.28
N LEU A 7 6.01 13.97 35.38
CA LEU A 7 5.57 14.32 36.73
C LEU A 7 6.07 15.71 37.16
N GLU A 8 7.16 16.18 36.57
CA GLU A 8 7.77 17.51 36.80
C GLU A 8 6.94 18.68 36.26
N LEU A 9 5.94 18.41 35.43
CA LEU A 9 5.09 19.45 34.84
C LEU A 9 4.04 19.95 35.86
N ASP A 10 3.63 21.21 35.70
CA ASP A 10 2.52 21.81 36.46
C ASP A 10 1.15 21.46 35.85
N GLU A 11 0.10 21.48 36.67
CA GLU A 11 -1.28 21.38 36.19
C GLU A 11 -1.72 22.67 35.48
N PRO A 12 -2.54 22.59 34.41
CA PRO A 12 -3.19 21.41 33.83
C PRO A 12 -2.34 20.63 32.80
N ASN A 13 -1.15 21.13 32.49
CA ASN A 13 -0.31 20.62 31.41
C ASN A 13 0.18 19.20 31.67
N ARG A 14 0.52 18.89 32.92
CA ARG A 14 0.92 17.54 33.36
C ARG A 14 -0.14 16.50 33.02
N SER A 15 -1.35 16.66 33.54
CA SER A 15 -2.40 15.67 33.31
C SER A 15 -2.78 15.57 31.82
N GLU A 16 -2.71 16.67 31.05
CA GLU A 16 -2.90 16.60 29.60
C GLU A 16 -1.78 15.83 28.87
N ALA A 17 -0.52 16.06 29.24
CA ALA A 17 0.62 15.34 28.69
C ALA A 17 0.56 13.84 29.01
N ILE A 18 0.21 13.48 30.24
CA ILE A 18 0.02 12.09 30.67
C ILE A 18 -1.10 11.41 29.87
N ARG A 19 -2.27 12.05 29.69
CA ARG A 19 -3.35 11.48 28.85
C ARG A 19 -2.90 11.20 27.44
N LYS A 20 -2.12 12.11 26.85
CA LYS A 20 -1.56 11.93 25.51
C LYS A 20 -0.55 10.78 25.49
N ALA A 21 0.29 10.65 26.51
CA ALA A 21 1.34 9.62 26.58
C ALA A 21 0.78 8.19 26.75
N PHE A 22 -0.33 8.02 27.47
CA PHE A 22 -1.04 6.74 27.59
C PHE A 22 -2.00 6.45 26.42
N ALA A 23 -2.11 7.35 25.44
CA ALA A 23 -2.97 7.13 24.29
C ALA A 23 -2.34 6.13 23.30
N PRO A 24 -3.14 5.32 22.59
CA PRO A 24 -2.62 4.28 21.70
C PRO A 24 -1.89 4.81 20.45
N TYR A 25 -2.01 6.11 20.14
CA TYR A 25 -1.35 6.74 18.98
C TYR A 25 0.03 7.34 19.31
N THR A 26 0.53 7.18 20.55
CA THR A 26 1.87 7.62 20.96
C THR A 26 2.79 6.45 21.25
N GLN A 27 4.10 6.72 21.22
CA GLN A 27 5.10 5.78 21.75
C GLN A 27 4.75 5.42 23.20
N PRO A 28 4.74 4.12 23.59
CA PRO A 28 4.45 3.71 24.95
C PRO A 28 5.37 4.39 25.97
N LEU A 29 4.79 4.84 27.08
CA LEU A 29 5.50 5.53 28.15
C LEU A 29 6.24 4.55 29.06
N GLU A 30 7.49 4.82 29.42
CA GLU A 30 8.24 4.00 30.39
C GLU A 30 7.83 4.34 31.82
N VAL A 31 7.38 3.33 32.59
CA VAL A 31 6.85 3.50 33.96
C VAL A 31 7.63 2.73 35.04
N SER A 32 8.76 2.09 34.70
CA SER A 32 9.52 1.25 35.64
C SER A 32 9.94 1.94 36.93
N GLU A 33 10.25 3.23 36.87
CA GLU A 33 10.74 4.03 38.00
C GLU A 33 9.62 4.37 38.99
N ASP A 34 8.40 4.62 38.49
CA ASP A 34 7.28 5.19 39.27
C ASP A 34 5.98 4.39 39.13
N VAL A 35 6.02 3.11 39.52
CA VAL A 35 4.85 2.21 39.46
C VAL A 35 3.65 2.76 40.23
N ASN A 36 3.89 3.36 41.40
CA ASN A 36 2.81 3.94 42.21
C ASN A 36 2.06 5.06 41.44
N ALA A 37 2.80 5.98 40.81
CA ALA A 37 2.20 7.05 40.01
C ALA A 37 1.46 6.49 38.80
N ALA A 38 2.00 5.45 38.14
CA ALA A 38 1.32 4.79 37.03
C ALA A 38 -0.03 4.18 37.44
N ILE A 39 -0.12 3.56 38.62
CA ILE A 39 -1.38 3.02 39.15
C ILE A 39 -2.40 4.14 39.40
N LEU A 40 -1.99 5.25 40.04
CA LEU A 40 -2.86 6.39 40.28
C LEU A 40 -3.40 6.97 38.97
N VAL A 41 -2.53 7.11 37.97
CA VAL A 41 -2.89 7.57 36.62
C VAL A 41 -3.91 6.63 35.97
N LEU A 42 -3.66 5.32 35.94
CA LEU A 42 -4.54 4.34 35.30
C LEU A 42 -5.92 4.28 35.96
N LEU A 43 -5.99 4.34 37.29
CA LEU A 43 -7.25 4.42 38.05
C LEU A 43 -8.03 5.69 37.67
N ASN A 44 -7.37 6.84 37.61
CA ASN A 44 -8.04 8.10 37.28
C ASN A 44 -8.37 8.23 35.77
N LEU A 45 -7.65 7.55 34.88
CA LEU A 45 -7.90 7.51 33.43
C LEU A 45 -9.18 6.76 33.05
N SER A 46 -9.70 5.91 33.94
CA SER A 46 -10.93 5.15 33.74
C SER A 46 -12.18 6.04 33.68
N HIS A 47 -12.10 7.24 34.26
CA HIS A 47 -13.16 8.24 34.29
C HIS A 47 -13.13 9.19 33.10
N LYS A 48 -14.21 9.95 32.89
CA LYS A 48 -14.22 11.01 31.86
C LYS A 48 -13.30 12.15 32.30
N ARG A 49 -12.78 12.91 31.32
CA ARG A 49 -11.87 14.05 31.58
C ARG A 49 -12.45 15.07 32.57
N GLN A 50 -13.76 15.28 32.55
CA GLN A 50 -14.46 16.22 33.43
C GLN A 50 -14.46 15.76 34.89
N ASP A 51 -14.57 14.45 35.12
CA ASP A 51 -14.67 13.85 36.45
C ASP A 51 -13.29 13.64 37.08
N ALA A 52 -12.24 13.52 36.25
CA ALA A 52 -10.86 13.36 36.67
C ALA A 52 -9.92 14.40 36.03
N PRO A 53 -9.93 15.68 36.49
CA PRO A 53 -9.05 16.72 35.96
C PRO A 53 -7.55 16.46 36.27
N ASP A 54 -7.23 16.17 37.54
CA ASP A 54 -5.90 15.75 38.00
C ASP A 54 -5.80 14.21 38.03
N LEU A 55 -4.85 13.65 37.27
CA LEU A 55 -4.62 12.22 37.17
C LEU A 55 -3.79 11.63 38.32
N LEU A 56 -3.12 12.45 39.12
CA LEU A 56 -2.33 12.00 40.28
C LEU A 56 -3.09 12.14 41.61
N ASN A 57 -4.38 12.49 41.56
CA ASN A 57 -5.21 12.59 42.75
C ASN A 57 -5.35 11.22 43.44
N LYS A 58 -4.58 11.06 44.52
CA LYS A 58 -4.52 9.82 45.32
C LYS A 58 -5.84 9.49 46.02
N LYS A 59 -6.57 10.49 46.51
CA LYS A 59 -7.85 10.27 47.20
C LYS A 59 -8.88 9.63 46.27
N ARG A 60 -9.05 10.21 45.07
CA ARG A 60 -9.95 9.67 44.05
C ARG A 60 -9.54 8.27 43.59
N ALA A 61 -8.24 8.04 43.39
CA ALA A 61 -7.75 6.72 42.99
C ALA A 61 -8.10 5.64 44.04
N ILE A 62 -7.92 5.95 45.33
CA ILE A 62 -8.29 5.06 46.44
C ILE A 62 -9.82 4.86 46.48
N GLU A 63 -10.62 5.91 46.30
CA GLU A 63 -12.09 5.79 46.22
C GLU A 63 -12.53 4.90 45.06
N THR A 64 -11.93 5.09 43.88
CA THR A 64 -12.19 4.26 42.69
C THR A 64 -11.81 2.81 42.93
N LEU A 65 -10.68 2.55 43.62
CA LEU A 65 -10.23 1.20 43.94
C LEU A 65 -11.15 0.50 44.97
N LYS A 66 -11.76 1.27 45.89
CA LYS A 66 -12.73 0.77 46.87
C LYS A 66 -14.09 0.47 46.25
N ASP A 67 -14.45 1.16 45.15
CA ASP A 67 -15.64 0.85 44.37
C ASP A 67 -15.43 -0.41 43.53
N TRP A 68 -15.66 -1.56 44.16
CA TRP A 68 -15.44 -2.85 43.52
C TRP A 68 -16.34 -3.10 42.30
N GLN A 69 -17.59 -2.60 42.32
CA GLN A 69 -18.49 -2.72 41.17
C GLN A 69 -17.94 -1.99 39.95
N TYR A 70 -17.35 -0.81 40.17
CA TYR A 70 -16.69 -0.06 39.12
C TYR A 70 -15.44 -0.77 38.58
N ILE A 71 -14.59 -1.30 39.46
CA ILE A 71 -13.40 -2.07 39.07
C ILE A 71 -13.78 -3.31 38.28
N GLU A 72 -14.78 -4.07 38.73
CA GLU A 72 -15.30 -5.23 38.03
C GLU A 72 -15.87 -4.86 36.66
N SER A 73 -16.60 -3.76 36.55
CA SER A 73 -17.09 -3.25 35.26
C SER A 73 -15.93 -2.89 34.32
N CYS A 74 -14.83 -2.32 34.82
CA CYS A 74 -13.63 -2.10 34.01
C CYS A 74 -12.95 -3.41 33.61
N ALA A 75 -12.91 -4.39 34.52
CA ALA A 75 -12.29 -5.70 34.30
C ALA A 75 -13.04 -6.52 33.25
N GLN A 76 -14.38 -6.45 33.21
CA GLN A 76 -15.19 -7.10 32.18
C GLN A 76 -14.88 -6.59 30.77
N GLU A 77 -14.37 -5.36 30.62
CA GLU A 77 -14.02 -4.82 29.30
C GLU A 77 -12.72 -5.43 28.73
N VAL A 78 -11.92 -6.13 29.56
CA VAL A 78 -10.73 -6.87 29.11
C VAL A 78 -11.10 -7.96 28.10
N GLN A 79 -12.29 -8.53 28.20
CA GLN A 79 -12.77 -9.50 27.23
C GLN A 79 -12.88 -8.94 25.81
N TRP A 80 -12.84 -7.63 25.62
CA TRP A 80 -12.92 -6.97 24.29
C TRP A 80 -11.58 -6.40 23.81
N LEU A 81 -10.49 -6.70 24.52
CA LEU A 81 -9.14 -6.43 24.01
C LEU A 81 -8.87 -7.31 22.79
N HIS A 82 -8.27 -6.71 21.76
CA HIS A 82 -8.04 -7.38 20.49
C HIS A 82 -6.65 -7.08 19.92
N SER A 83 -6.17 -8.03 19.13
CA SER A 83 -5.00 -7.85 18.26
C SER A 83 -5.37 -7.14 16.96
N HIS A 84 -6.55 -7.48 16.40
CA HIS A 84 -7.07 -6.94 15.16
C HIS A 84 -8.52 -6.49 15.36
N ASN A 85 -8.84 -5.32 14.83
CA ASN A 85 -10.14 -4.69 15.02
C ASN A 85 -11.13 -5.14 13.93
N LEU A 86 -12.10 -5.96 14.32
CA LEU A 86 -13.18 -6.42 13.43
C LEU A 86 -14.20 -5.32 13.11
N LYS A 87 -14.28 -4.26 13.93
CA LYS A 87 -15.19 -3.12 13.70
C LYS A 87 -14.62 -2.05 12.77
N HIS A 88 -13.38 -2.21 12.31
CA HIS A 88 -12.78 -1.26 11.42
C HIS A 88 -13.03 -1.67 9.95
N PRO A 89 -13.63 -0.82 9.10
CA PRO A 89 -14.17 0.51 9.39
C PRO A 89 -15.67 0.52 9.81
N ASP A 90 -16.39 -0.60 9.72
CA ASP A 90 -17.84 -0.67 10.01
C ASP A 90 -18.13 -0.98 11.49
N THR A 91 -18.67 0.02 12.20
CA THR A 91 -18.98 -0.05 13.64
C THR A 91 -20.10 -1.03 13.98
N ARG A 92 -20.86 -1.53 13.00
CA ARG A 92 -21.99 -2.43 13.22
C ARG A 92 -21.57 -3.87 13.49
N VAL A 93 -20.33 -4.24 13.14
CA VAL A 93 -19.77 -5.53 13.56
C VAL A 93 -19.79 -5.57 15.09
N ALA A 94 -20.46 -6.55 15.67
CA ALA A 94 -20.72 -6.60 17.10
C ALA A 94 -20.43 -7.99 17.66
N HIS A 95 -20.09 -8.04 18.95
CA HIS A 95 -19.90 -9.29 19.70
C HIS A 95 -18.89 -10.27 19.09
N GLN A 96 -17.87 -9.75 18.41
CA GLN A 96 -16.76 -10.53 17.87
C GLN A 96 -15.42 -9.94 18.30
N ARG A 97 -14.44 -10.80 18.49
CA ARG A 97 -13.08 -10.43 18.90
C ARG A 97 -12.06 -11.32 18.22
N LEU A 98 -10.94 -10.73 17.80
CA LEU A 98 -9.79 -11.45 17.30
C LEU A 98 -8.56 -11.20 18.18
N LEU A 99 -8.08 -12.25 18.82
CA LEU A 99 -6.87 -12.21 19.67
C LEU A 99 -5.91 -13.30 19.18
N VAL A 100 -5.06 -12.93 18.24
CA VAL A 100 -4.11 -13.84 17.58
C VAL A 100 -2.71 -13.24 17.61
N LYS A 101 -1.70 -14.10 17.65
CA LYS A 101 -0.31 -13.67 17.49
C LYS A 101 -0.01 -13.44 16.01
N ALA A 102 0.64 -12.33 15.69
CA ALA A 102 1.13 -12.09 14.33
C ALA A 102 2.17 -13.16 13.94
N GLU A 103 1.95 -13.81 12.80
CA GLU A 103 2.90 -14.76 12.23
C GLU A 103 3.83 -14.06 11.25
N LYS A 104 5.06 -14.60 11.11
CA LYS A 104 6.05 -14.04 10.19
C LYS A 104 5.61 -14.30 8.74
N PRO A 105 5.40 -13.27 7.91
CA PRO A 105 5.12 -13.47 6.50
C PRO A 105 6.28 -14.18 5.77
N SER A 106 5.99 -14.84 4.65
CA SER A 106 7.02 -15.55 3.87
C SER A 106 8.14 -14.65 3.36
N ASP A 107 7.82 -13.39 3.05
CA ASP A 107 8.75 -12.39 2.52
C ASP A 107 8.90 -11.20 3.47
N SER A 108 9.93 -10.39 3.25
CA SER A 108 10.13 -9.11 3.94
C SER A 108 9.13 -8.05 3.42
N ILE A 109 7.91 -8.15 3.91
CA ILE A 109 6.79 -7.24 3.66
C ILE A 109 6.33 -6.59 4.97
N VAL A 110 5.70 -5.42 4.89
CA VAL A 110 5.21 -4.73 6.10
C VAL A 110 3.92 -5.40 6.56
N SER A 111 3.93 -5.84 7.83
CA SER A 111 2.83 -6.48 8.53
C SER A 111 2.91 -6.19 10.03
N SER A 112 1.87 -6.59 10.78
CA SER A 112 1.86 -6.49 12.24
C SER A 112 2.95 -7.30 12.95
N TYR A 113 3.52 -8.32 12.29
CA TYR A 113 4.65 -9.08 12.83
C TYR A 113 5.88 -8.19 13.06
N ASN A 114 6.04 -7.15 12.25
CA ASN A 114 7.16 -6.23 12.35
C ASN A 114 6.90 -5.05 13.29
N SER A 115 5.68 -4.94 13.82
CA SER A 115 5.25 -3.89 14.72
C SER A 115 5.50 -4.28 16.17
N VAL A 116 5.59 -3.27 17.04
CA VAL A 116 5.56 -3.50 18.48
C VAL A 116 4.16 -3.99 18.85
N SER A 117 4.08 -5.19 19.43
CA SER A 117 2.82 -5.82 19.83
C SER A 117 2.08 -4.95 20.85
N ARG A 118 0.87 -4.52 20.49
CA ARG A 118 -0.05 -3.73 21.32
C ARG A 118 -1.46 -4.25 21.14
N LEU A 119 -2.19 -4.33 22.23
CA LEU A 119 -3.61 -4.65 22.20
C LEU A 119 -4.42 -3.36 22.12
N GLY A 120 -5.45 -3.40 21.26
CA GLY A 120 -6.48 -2.37 21.20
C GLY A 120 -7.73 -2.82 21.92
N TRP A 121 -8.72 -1.93 21.97
CA TRP A 121 -10.02 -2.23 22.55
C TRP A 121 -11.16 -1.80 21.63
N SER A 122 -12.18 -2.65 21.46
CA SER A 122 -13.37 -2.32 20.67
C SER A 122 -14.61 -3.06 21.17
N HIS A 123 -15.57 -2.31 21.70
CA HIS A 123 -16.86 -2.84 22.15
C HIS A 123 -17.96 -1.78 21.97
N ASN A 124 -18.25 -0.97 22.99
CA ASN A 124 -19.33 0.02 22.97
C ASN A 124 -18.80 1.43 23.31
N SER A 125 -19.50 2.49 22.90
CA SER A 125 -19.02 3.85 23.13
C SER A 125 -19.03 4.28 24.62
N ALA A 126 -19.83 3.63 25.46
CA ALA A 126 -19.98 3.96 26.87
C ALA A 126 -18.79 3.48 27.73
N ALA A 127 -18.12 2.42 27.30
CA ALA A 127 -17.04 1.76 28.05
C ALA A 127 -15.63 2.18 27.64
N VAL A 128 -15.47 3.10 26.67
CA VAL A 128 -14.16 3.53 26.15
C VAL A 128 -13.19 3.97 27.25
N ASN A 129 -13.67 4.73 28.24
CA ASN A 129 -12.79 5.15 29.34
C ASN A 129 -12.55 4.01 30.34
N LYS A 130 -13.57 3.22 30.68
CA LYS A 130 -13.45 2.05 31.58
C LYS A 130 -12.37 1.07 31.11
N ALA A 131 -12.30 0.83 29.81
CA ALA A 131 -11.31 -0.04 29.20
C ALA A 131 -9.85 0.41 29.41
N LYS A 132 -9.60 1.72 29.62
CA LYS A 132 -8.24 2.26 29.76
C LYS A 132 -7.51 1.74 30.99
N LEU A 133 -8.23 1.43 32.07
CA LEU A 133 -7.63 0.94 33.32
C LEU A 133 -6.76 -0.29 33.06
N PHE A 134 -7.32 -1.27 32.34
CA PHE A 134 -6.66 -2.55 32.09
C PHE A 134 -6.04 -2.68 30.69
N GLY A 135 -6.49 -1.85 29.73
CA GLY A 135 -6.09 -1.92 28.33
C GLY A 135 -5.03 -0.90 27.87
N ALA A 136 -4.74 0.14 28.65
CA ALA A 136 -3.71 1.11 28.26
C ALA A 136 -2.32 0.47 28.24
N ASN A 137 -1.55 0.75 27.18
CA ASN A 137 -0.23 0.17 26.94
C ASN A 137 0.88 1.10 27.47
N PHE A 138 1.91 0.53 28.10
CA PHE A 138 3.08 1.24 28.64
C PHE A 138 4.30 0.31 28.64
N ILE A 139 5.51 0.85 28.83
CA ILE A 139 6.74 0.05 28.94
C ILE A 139 7.05 -0.18 30.42
N PHE A 140 7.27 -1.44 30.78
CA PHE A 140 7.75 -1.86 32.08
C PHE A 140 8.92 -2.82 31.89
N LYS A 141 10.08 -2.46 32.44
CA LYS A 141 11.36 -3.17 32.32
C LYS A 141 11.75 -3.46 30.87
N GLY A 142 11.54 -2.49 29.99
CA GLY A 142 11.88 -2.58 28.55
C GLY A 142 10.89 -3.39 27.70
N VAL A 143 9.80 -3.90 28.26
CA VAL A 143 8.76 -4.66 27.54
C VAL A 143 7.44 -3.89 27.58
N VAL A 144 6.68 -3.93 26.49
CA VAL A 144 5.34 -3.32 26.44
C VAL A 144 4.35 -4.21 27.18
N TYR A 145 3.70 -3.64 28.19
CA TYR A 145 2.65 -4.25 28.99
C TYR A 145 1.36 -3.44 28.91
N CYS A 146 0.25 -4.11 29.19
CA CYS A 146 -0.95 -3.48 29.71
C CYS A 146 -1.20 -3.99 31.13
N LEU A 147 -2.04 -3.32 31.91
CA LEU A 147 -2.27 -3.73 33.29
C LEU A 147 -2.91 -5.13 33.38
N ALA A 148 -3.78 -5.52 32.44
CA ALA A 148 -4.31 -6.90 32.40
C ALA A 148 -3.18 -7.96 32.32
N ALA A 149 -2.16 -7.74 31.48
CA ALA A 149 -1.01 -8.64 31.36
C ALA A 149 -0.16 -8.68 32.64
N ILE A 150 -0.04 -7.56 33.36
CA ILE A 150 0.67 -7.52 34.65
C ILE A 150 -0.02 -8.37 35.72
N PHE A 151 -1.35 -8.37 35.75
CA PHE A 151 -2.13 -9.23 36.65
C PHE A 151 -1.93 -10.71 36.32
N LEU A 152 -1.96 -11.08 35.02
CA LEU A 152 -1.69 -12.45 34.57
C LEU A 152 -0.31 -12.95 35.00
N ASP A 153 0.72 -12.11 34.83
CA ASP A 153 2.10 -12.41 35.20
C ASP A 153 2.35 -12.39 36.72
N ASN A 154 1.34 -12.04 37.53
CA ASN A 154 1.40 -11.94 38.99
C ASN A 154 2.62 -11.15 39.48
N ASN A 155 2.84 -9.97 38.89
CA ASN A 155 4.02 -9.17 39.19
C ASN A 155 4.05 -8.69 40.65
N LYS A 156 5.07 -9.10 41.40
CA LYS A 156 5.21 -8.80 42.84
C LYS A 156 5.26 -7.30 43.16
N GLN A 157 5.90 -6.48 42.31
CA GLN A 157 6.04 -5.04 42.55
C GLN A 157 4.70 -4.34 42.43
N TRP A 158 3.95 -4.62 41.37
CA TRP A 158 2.62 -4.06 41.15
C TRP A 158 1.62 -4.54 42.20
N ARG A 159 1.64 -5.84 42.56
CA ARG A 159 0.80 -6.40 43.62
C ARG A 159 0.99 -5.66 44.95
N LYS A 160 2.24 -5.43 45.37
CA LYS A 160 2.56 -4.69 46.59
C LYS A 160 2.00 -3.26 46.56
N GLU A 161 2.15 -2.55 45.45
CA GLU A 161 1.63 -1.18 45.33
C GLU A 161 0.10 -1.11 45.33
N PHE A 162 -0.59 -2.05 44.68
CA PHE A 162 -2.06 -2.13 44.75
C PHE A 162 -2.56 -2.45 46.16
N MET A 163 -1.87 -3.34 46.90
CA MET A 163 -2.18 -3.61 48.31
C MET A 163 -2.00 -2.38 49.18
N ASN A 164 -0.93 -1.61 48.98
CA ASN A 164 -0.70 -0.36 49.71
C ASN A 164 -1.81 0.67 49.49
N LEU A 165 -2.50 0.63 48.34
CA LEU A 165 -3.65 1.49 48.02
C LEU A 165 -4.99 0.93 48.52
N GLY A 166 -5.02 -0.30 49.04
CA GLY A 166 -6.19 -0.91 49.69
C GLY A 166 -6.83 -2.07 48.92
N MET A 167 -6.20 -2.62 47.88
CA MET A 167 -6.69 -3.84 47.21
C MET A 167 -6.37 -5.08 48.07
N SER A 168 -7.37 -5.94 48.27
CA SER A 168 -7.17 -7.21 48.98
C SER A 168 -6.56 -8.30 48.09
N ASP A 169 -5.92 -9.30 48.72
CA ASP A 169 -5.39 -10.47 48.00
C ASP A 169 -6.47 -11.27 47.26
N GLY A 170 -7.67 -11.35 47.83
CA GLY A 170 -8.82 -12.01 47.20
C GLY A 170 -9.24 -11.30 45.91
N GLN A 171 -9.29 -9.97 45.92
CA GLN A 171 -9.59 -9.16 44.74
C GLN A 171 -8.53 -9.31 43.64
N TRP A 172 -7.25 -9.33 44.01
CA TRP A 172 -6.16 -9.57 43.06
C TRP A 172 -6.30 -10.93 42.37
N THR A 173 -6.51 -11.98 43.17
CA THR A 173 -6.66 -13.36 42.69
C THR A 173 -7.90 -13.51 41.81
N TYR A 174 -9.01 -12.84 42.16
CA TYR A 174 -10.20 -12.79 41.33
C TYR A 174 -9.93 -12.21 39.94
N LEU A 175 -9.32 -11.02 39.87
CA LEU A 175 -8.99 -10.37 38.59
C LEU A 175 -8.04 -11.22 37.76
N GLN A 176 -7.04 -11.85 38.39
CA GLN A 176 -6.14 -12.76 37.70
C GLN A 176 -6.90 -13.93 37.07
N SER A 177 -7.80 -14.59 37.82
CA SER A 177 -8.62 -15.69 37.29
C SER A 177 -9.57 -15.25 36.17
N LEU A 178 -10.14 -14.05 36.29
CA LEU A 178 -11.03 -13.47 35.29
C LEU A 178 -10.27 -13.21 33.98
N PHE A 179 -9.07 -12.64 34.06
CA PHE A 179 -8.25 -12.35 32.89
C PHE A 179 -7.70 -13.63 32.26
N ASP A 180 -7.34 -14.64 33.04
CA ASP A 180 -6.88 -15.92 32.51
C ASP A 180 -7.94 -16.56 31.59
N ASN A 181 -9.22 -16.50 32.01
CA ASN A 181 -10.35 -16.92 31.20
C ASN A 181 -10.50 -16.12 29.89
N TYR A 182 -10.11 -14.84 29.89
CA TYR A 182 -10.19 -13.98 28.70
C TYR A 182 -8.98 -14.11 27.77
N PHE A 183 -7.83 -14.59 28.24
CA PHE A 183 -6.58 -14.67 27.47
C PHE A 183 -6.25 -16.10 27.02
N THR A 184 -7.27 -16.88 26.60
CA THR A 184 -7.05 -18.16 25.91
C THR A 184 -6.21 -17.98 24.63
N LYS A 185 -5.30 -18.92 24.36
CA LYS A 185 -4.42 -18.90 23.17
C LYS A 185 -5.24 -18.86 21.87
N ASN A 186 -4.96 -17.88 21.01
CA ASN A 186 -5.53 -17.67 19.67
C ASN A 186 -7.07 -17.77 19.62
N LEU A 187 -7.75 -16.67 19.94
CA LEU A 187 -9.22 -16.59 19.84
C LEU A 187 -9.63 -16.04 18.47
N SER A 188 -10.30 -16.88 17.67
CA SER A 188 -10.98 -16.49 16.44
C SER A 188 -12.49 -16.77 16.52
N PRO A 189 -13.36 -15.89 15.95
CA PRO A 189 -14.80 -16.12 15.95
C PRO A 189 -15.19 -17.41 15.21
N SER A 190 -16.25 -18.09 15.68
CA SER A 190 -16.81 -19.28 15.03
C SER A 190 -17.78 -18.96 13.87
N TYR A 191 -18.17 -17.70 13.71
CA TYR A 191 -19.04 -17.22 12.65
C TYR A 191 -18.52 -15.90 12.07
N VAL A 192 -18.89 -15.60 10.85
CA VAL A 192 -18.59 -14.31 10.19
C VAL A 192 -19.82 -13.42 10.30
N GLU A 193 -19.65 -12.22 10.87
CA GLU A 193 -20.74 -11.27 11.04
C GLU A 193 -21.16 -10.67 9.67
N ARG A 194 -22.44 -10.37 9.48
CA ARG A 194 -23.04 -9.96 8.20
C ARG A 194 -22.43 -8.68 7.61
N HIS A 195 -21.98 -7.76 8.45
CA HIS A 195 -21.34 -6.50 8.05
C HIS A 195 -19.83 -6.65 7.82
N SER A 196 -19.25 -7.83 8.09
CA SER A 196 -17.83 -8.10 7.79
C SER A 196 -17.61 -8.21 6.29
N VAL A 197 -16.58 -7.55 5.79
CA VAL A 197 -16.18 -7.67 4.38
C VAL A 197 -15.62 -9.08 4.15
N GLN A 198 -15.99 -9.66 3.01
CA GLN A 198 -15.50 -10.97 2.57
C GLN A 198 -15.09 -10.90 1.10
N VAL A 199 -13.89 -11.39 0.81
CA VAL A 199 -13.33 -11.47 -0.54
C VAL A 199 -12.96 -12.91 -0.85
N THR A 200 -13.11 -13.34 -2.11
CA THR A 200 -12.84 -14.73 -2.51
C THR A 200 -11.56 -14.82 -3.32
N PHE A 201 -10.68 -15.73 -2.94
CA PHE A 201 -9.44 -16.02 -3.67
C PHE A 201 -9.20 -17.53 -3.74
N LEU A 202 -8.39 -17.94 -4.72
CA LEU A 202 -7.90 -19.30 -4.82
C LEU A 202 -6.75 -19.50 -3.82
N TYR A 203 -6.90 -20.46 -2.91
CA TYR A 203 -5.88 -20.88 -1.96
C TYR A 203 -5.70 -22.40 -2.08
N GLN A 204 -4.48 -22.85 -2.41
CA GLN A 204 -4.17 -24.27 -2.62
C GLN A 204 -5.17 -25.01 -3.54
N GLY A 205 -5.61 -24.34 -4.61
CA GLY A 205 -6.54 -24.90 -5.60
C GLY A 205 -8.02 -24.88 -5.20
N LYS A 206 -8.39 -24.31 -4.05
CA LYS A 206 -9.77 -24.16 -3.60
C LYS A 206 -10.18 -22.70 -3.45
N ASP A 207 -11.43 -22.39 -3.75
CA ASP A 207 -12.00 -21.07 -3.50
C ASP A 207 -12.23 -20.88 -1.99
N VAL A 208 -11.56 -19.90 -1.40
CA VAL A 208 -11.65 -19.57 0.04
C VAL A 208 -12.19 -18.17 0.22
N SER A 209 -13.10 -18.00 1.18
CA SER A 209 -13.54 -16.68 1.64
C SER A 209 -12.57 -16.12 2.66
N ILE A 210 -12.17 -14.86 2.50
CA ILE A 210 -11.21 -14.20 3.38
C ILE A 210 -11.88 -12.95 3.94
N THR A 211 -11.83 -12.78 5.26
CA THR A 211 -12.20 -11.52 5.91
C THR A 211 -10.94 -10.74 6.27
N PRO A 212 -10.62 -9.66 5.53
CA PRO A 212 -9.50 -8.81 5.88
C PRO A 212 -9.82 -8.02 7.15
N VAL A 213 -8.86 -7.97 8.08
CA VAL A 213 -9.02 -7.30 9.38
C VAL A 213 -7.84 -6.39 9.67
N THR A 214 -8.11 -5.30 10.38
CA THR A 214 -7.11 -4.28 10.67
C THR A 214 -6.32 -4.64 11.93
N SER A 215 -5.03 -4.94 11.80
CA SER A 215 -4.10 -4.96 12.93
C SER A 215 -4.06 -3.62 13.67
N HIS A 216 -4.27 -3.68 14.99
CA HIS A 216 -4.19 -2.51 15.86
C HIS A 216 -2.75 -1.99 15.95
N SER A 217 -1.78 -2.89 16.08
CA SER A 217 -0.36 -2.53 16.27
C SER A 217 0.20 -1.78 15.06
N LEU A 218 -0.07 -2.27 13.85
CA LEU A 218 0.39 -1.63 12.62
C LEU A 218 -0.30 -0.27 12.39
N LEU A 219 -1.61 -0.18 12.67
CA LEU A 219 -2.33 1.08 12.54
C LEU A 219 -1.81 2.12 13.54
N ALA A 220 -1.50 1.72 14.78
CA ALA A 220 -0.89 2.57 15.80
C ALA A 220 0.49 3.10 15.37
N ASP A 221 1.34 2.25 14.81
CA ASP A 221 2.67 2.67 14.29
C ASP A 221 2.53 3.74 13.18
N ILE A 222 1.54 3.61 12.30
CA ILE A 222 1.24 4.65 11.28
C ILE A 222 0.83 5.97 11.94
N GLN A 223 0.06 5.95 13.02
CA GLN A 223 -0.31 7.18 13.74
C GLN A 223 0.89 7.83 14.42
N ILE A 224 1.79 7.01 14.98
CA ILE A 224 3.05 7.47 15.58
C ILE A 224 3.94 8.11 14.51
N ALA A 225 4.10 7.46 13.34
CA ALA A 225 4.87 7.99 12.23
C ALA A 225 4.32 9.34 11.74
N ARG A 226 2.99 9.48 11.63
CA ARG A 226 2.36 10.77 11.30
C ARG A 226 2.65 11.84 12.33
N ARG A 227 2.56 11.51 13.63
CA ARG A 227 2.84 12.47 14.71
C ARG A 227 4.29 12.97 14.66
N ASN A 228 5.22 12.09 14.29
CA ASN A 228 6.62 12.41 14.07
C ASN A 228 6.89 13.16 12.75
N LYS A 229 5.84 13.45 11.95
CA LYS A 229 5.93 14.06 10.61
C LYS A 229 6.84 13.27 9.66
N CYS A 230 6.85 11.95 9.81
CA CYS A 230 7.63 11.05 8.97
C CYS A 230 6.73 10.43 7.90
N GLY A 231 6.74 11.00 6.69
CA GLY A 231 6.03 10.47 5.52
C GLY A 231 4.77 11.24 5.13
N ASP A 232 4.11 10.76 4.08
CA ASP A 232 2.91 11.36 3.52
C ASP A 232 1.67 10.59 4.00
N PHE A 233 0.66 11.32 4.49
CA PHE A 233 -0.53 10.71 5.10
C PHE A 233 -1.82 11.39 4.64
N ALA A 234 -2.85 10.58 4.47
CA ALA A 234 -4.22 11.02 4.30
C ALA A 234 -5.00 10.76 5.60
N THR A 235 -5.83 11.71 6.00
CA THR A 235 -6.79 11.49 7.10
C THR A 235 -8.00 10.76 6.57
N ILE A 236 -8.46 9.71 7.25
CA ILE A 236 -9.71 8.99 7.04
C ILE A 236 -10.58 9.27 8.26
N LYS A 237 -11.72 9.93 8.03
CA LYS A 237 -12.64 10.30 9.11
C LYS A 237 -13.59 9.16 9.47
N HIS A 238 -13.75 8.92 10.77
CA HIS A 238 -14.77 8.04 11.35
C HIS A 238 -15.73 8.87 12.21
N TRP A 239 -16.98 9.00 11.79
CA TRP A 239 -17.98 9.84 12.46
C TRP A 239 -18.41 9.25 13.82
N HIS A 240 -18.40 7.93 13.97
CA HIS A 240 -18.73 7.22 15.20
C HIS A 240 -17.47 6.60 15.85
N SER A 241 -16.44 7.40 16.03
CA SER A 241 -15.10 6.97 16.47
C SER A 241 -15.08 6.15 17.76
N SER A 242 -15.89 6.52 18.75
CA SER A 242 -16.03 5.79 20.02
C SER A 242 -16.62 4.38 19.88
N SER A 243 -17.34 4.11 18.79
CA SER A 243 -17.90 2.78 18.49
C SER A 243 -16.96 1.92 17.65
N VAL A 244 -15.96 2.53 16.98
CA VAL A 244 -14.92 1.81 16.24
C VAL A 244 -13.91 1.17 17.20
N GLY A 245 -13.49 1.92 18.22
CA GLY A 245 -12.54 1.46 19.22
C GLY A 245 -11.74 2.59 19.86
N ASP A 246 -10.86 2.22 20.77
CA ASP A 246 -10.04 3.13 21.58
C ASP A 246 -9.11 4.02 20.72
N LEU A 247 -8.44 3.45 19.70
CA LEU A 247 -7.54 4.21 18.83
C LEU A 247 -8.27 5.31 18.05
N ALA A 248 -9.39 4.97 17.41
CA ALA A 248 -10.21 5.94 16.69
C ALA A 248 -10.80 6.99 17.63
N SER A 249 -11.29 6.58 18.80
CA SER A 249 -11.80 7.51 19.82
C SER A 249 -10.73 8.48 20.31
N SER A 250 -9.49 8.02 20.50
CA SER A 250 -8.39 8.83 21.03
C SER A 250 -7.94 9.91 20.04
N LEU A 251 -8.17 9.70 18.75
CA LEU A 251 -7.88 10.64 17.65
C LEU A 251 -9.11 11.46 17.22
N GLY A 252 -10.24 11.36 17.94
CA GLY A 252 -11.48 12.05 17.57
C GLY A 252 -12.05 11.60 16.22
N GLY A 253 -11.73 10.37 15.79
CA GLY A 253 -12.14 9.81 14.51
C GLY A 253 -11.22 10.11 13.33
N ASN A 254 -10.15 10.87 13.51
CA ASN A 254 -9.21 11.19 12.44
C ASN A 254 -8.08 10.15 12.39
N ILE A 255 -8.33 9.02 11.72
CA ILE A 255 -7.32 7.98 11.51
C ILE A 255 -6.47 8.36 10.30
N SER A 256 -5.21 7.95 10.30
CA SER A 256 -4.28 8.23 9.20
C SER A 256 -3.92 6.98 8.45
N ALA A 257 -3.88 7.07 7.13
CA ALA A 257 -3.33 6.07 6.23
C ALA A 257 -2.15 6.69 5.47
N LEU A 258 -1.16 5.86 5.09
CA LEU A 258 -0.08 6.27 4.19
C LEU A 258 -0.67 6.73 2.87
N SER A 259 -0.22 7.86 2.31
CA SER A 259 -0.81 8.46 1.11
C SER A 259 0.23 8.60 0.00
N TYR A 260 0.24 7.63 -0.90
CA TYR A 260 1.18 7.54 -2.02
C TYR A 260 0.45 7.26 -3.34
N PRO A 261 -0.35 8.21 -3.86
CA PRO A 261 -0.90 8.09 -5.20
C PRO A 261 0.23 8.03 -6.24
N PRO A 262 0.08 7.24 -7.32
CA PRO A 262 1.07 7.20 -8.40
C PRO A 262 1.21 8.59 -9.03
N ARG A 263 2.45 9.01 -9.23
CA ARG A 263 2.78 10.29 -9.87
C ARG A 263 2.91 10.07 -11.37
N LEU A 264 1.80 10.21 -12.09
CA LEU A 264 1.80 10.21 -13.55
C LEU A 264 1.93 11.64 -14.07
N LEU A 265 2.56 11.80 -15.23
CA LEU A 265 2.60 13.09 -15.91
C LEU A 265 1.19 13.42 -16.38
N ALA A 266 0.73 14.66 -16.16
CA ALA A 266 -0.56 15.09 -16.68
C ALA A 266 -0.55 14.90 -18.19
N CYS A 267 -1.51 14.13 -18.71
CA CYS A 267 -1.69 13.94 -20.13
C CYS A 267 -1.88 15.32 -20.75
N SER A 268 -0.94 15.79 -21.56
CA SER A 268 -1.19 16.95 -22.42
C SER A 268 -2.27 16.52 -23.40
N GLN A 269 -3.53 16.76 -23.08
CA GLN A 269 -4.68 16.51 -23.98
C GLN A 269 -4.52 17.19 -25.35
N ASN A 270 -3.55 18.10 -25.47
CA ASN A 270 -3.21 18.79 -26.71
C ASN A 270 -2.49 17.92 -27.76
N LYS A 271 -1.92 16.75 -27.42
CA LYS A 271 -1.25 15.92 -28.45
C LYS A 271 -2.22 15.23 -29.40
N GLU A 272 -3.46 14.96 -29.00
CA GLU A 272 -4.44 14.32 -29.90
C GLU A 272 -5.16 15.36 -30.81
N ASN A 273 -5.26 16.62 -30.39
CA ASN A 273 -5.86 17.70 -31.20
C ASN A 273 -4.87 18.42 -32.14
N GLU A 274 -3.55 18.26 -31.93
CA GLU A 274 -2.50 18.76 -32.85
C GLU A 274 -2.22 17.81 -34.04
N ASN A 275 -3.02 16.75 -34.22
CA ASN A 275 -2.96 15.86 -35.38
C ASN A 275 -3.50 16.49 -36.68
N SER A 276 -3.77 17.80 -36.71
CA SER A 276 -4.36 18.52 -37.86
C SER A 276 -3.35 19.25 -38.75
N SER A 277 -2.07 19.33 -38.36
CA SER A 277 -0.99 19.87 -39.19
C SER A 277 0.17 18.88 -39.20
N GLY A 278 0.35 18.13 -40.29
CA GLY A 278 1.33 17.04 -40.43
C GLY A 278 2.82 17.42 -40.36
N VAL A 279 3.21 18.30 -39.44
CA VAL A 279 4.60 18.71 -39.17
C VAL A 279 4.90 18.35 -37.71
N PHE A 280 5.49 17.16 -37.50
CA PHE A 280 5.98 16.76 -36.17
C PHE A 280 7.37 17.34 -35.94
N PHE A 281 7.52 18.16 -34.89
CA PHE A 281 8.83 18.58 -34.40
C PHE A 281 9.30 17.60 -33.33
N VAL A 282 10.21 16.68 -33.69
CA VAL A 282 10.76 15.72 -32.72
C VAL A 282 11.92 16.36 -31.97
N ASP A 283 11.74 16.51 -30.65
CA ASP A 283 12.76 17.01 -29.74
C ASP A 283 12.78 16.14 -28.46
N PHE A 284 13.85 16.24 -27.68
CA PHE A 284 14.00 15.51 -26.43
C PHE A 284 12.99 15.97 -25.36
N HIS A 285 12.71 15.10 -24.39
CA HIS A 285 11.78 15.42 -23.32
C HIS A 285 12.48 16.21 -22.19
N HIS A 286 12.73 17.50 -22.42
CA HIS A 286 13.49 18.39 -21.52
C HIS A 286 12.93 18.48 -20.09
N SER A 287 11.64 18.22 -19.88
CA SER A 287 11.02 18.29 -18.54
C SER A 287 11.55 17.22 -17.57
N SER A 288 11.98 16.05 -18.09
CA SER A 288 12.54 14.96 -17.29
C SER A 288 13.84 15.36 -16.56
N LEU A 289 14.67 16.19 -17.19
CA LEU A 289 15.91 16.73 -16.61
C LEU A 289 15.65 17.78 -15.52
N ARG A 290 14.44 18.32 -15.44
CA ARG A 290 14.03 19.25 -14.36
C ARG A 290 13.28 18.54 -13.24
N SER A 291 13.08 17.22 -13.35
CA SER A 291 12.36 16.46 -12.33
C SER A 291 13.12 16.45 -11.00
N LYS A 292 12.37 16.39 -9.90
CA LYS A 292 12.97 16.19 -8.56
C LYS A 292 13.82 14.92 -8.53
N SER A 293 13.40 13.86 -9.23
CA SER A 293 14.13 12.60 -9.37
C SER A 293 15.53 12.80 -9.97
N PHE A 294 15.63 13.55 -11.08
CA PHE A 294 16.92 13.83 -11.72
C PHE A 294 17.84 14.66 -10.83
N ILE A 295 17.31 15.72 -10.21
CA ILE A 295 18.07 16.58 -9.31
C ILE A 295 18.58 15.76 -8.12
N LEU A 296 17.73 14.95 -7.48
CA LEU A 296 18.10 14.08 -6.38
C LEU A 296 19.19 13.08 -6.78
N ALA A 297 19.08 12.45 -7.95
CA ALA A 297 20.11 11.53 -8.44
C ALA A 297 21.47 12.23 -8.61
N CYS A 298 21.48 13.42 -9.20
CA CYS A 298 22.70 14.21 -9.39
C CYS A 298 23.31 14.63 -8.05
N THR A 299 22.52 15.14 -7.11
CA THR A 299 23.00 15.51 -5.77
C THR A 299 23.55 14.31 -5.01
N GLU A 300 22.86 13.16 -5.03
CA GLU A 300 23.32 11.95 -4.34
C GLU A 300 24.65 11.42 -4.91
N ILE A 301 24.87 11.50 -6.22
CA ILE A 301 26.14 11.08 -6.83
C ILE A 301 27.28 12.00 -6.37
N VAL A 302 27.06 13.31 -6.36
CA VAL A 302 28.05 14.31 -5.91
C VAL A 302 28.34 14.14 -4.41
N GLU A 303 27.30 14.03 -3.59
CA GLU A 303 27.40 13.92 -2.14
C GLU A 303 27.79 12.53 -1.65
N SER A 304 27.75 11.49 -2.48
CA SER A 304 28.12 10.12 -2.09
C SER A 304 29.51 10.04 -1.43
N LYS A 305 30.39 11.02 -1.69
CA LYS A 305 31.70 11.09 -1.06
C LYS A 305 31.68 11.38 0.45
N SER A 306 30.61 11.93 1.02
CA SER A 306 30.52 12.28 2.45
C SER A 306 30.08 11.12 3.35
N LEU A 307 29.65 9.99 2.78
CA LEU A 307 29.10 8.86 3.55
C LEU A 307 30.18 8.03 4.27
N LEU A 308 29.94 7.79 5.57
CA LEU A 308 30.90 7.19 6.52
C LEU A 308 31.31 5.74 6.25
N THR A 309 30.56 4.96 5.47
CA THR A 309 30.85 3.52 5.26
C THR A 309 30.86 3.13 3.78
N GLY A 310 31.89 2.40 3.35
CA GLY A 310 32.10 2.02 1.94
C GLY A 310 30.97 1.16 1.34
N LYS A 311 30.28 0.34 2.14
CA LYS A 311 29.11 -0.43 1.69
C LYS A 311 27.91 0.48 1.40
N LYS A 312 27.54 1.33 2.36
CA LYS A 312 26.43 2.30 2.19
C LYS A 312 26.70 3.26 1.03
N ARG A 313 27.95 3.69 0.86
CA ARG A 313 28.38 4.52 -0.27
C ARG A 313 28.13 3.85 -1.62
N ARG A 314 28.49 2.56 -1.76
CA ARG A 314 28.26 1.78 -2.99
C ARG A 314 26.79 1.58 -3.29
N ASP A 315 26.01 1.18 -2.28
CA ASP A 315 24.58 0.93 -2.44
C ASP A 315 23.84 2.22 -2.83
N HIS A 316 24.16 3.34 -2.17
CA HIS A 316 23.58 4.64 -2.46
C HIS A 316 23.98 5.18 -3.84
N ARG A 317 25.25 5.03 -4.23
CA ARG A 317 25.69 5.41 -5.57
C ARG A 317 25.01 4.54 -6.64
N ARG A 318 24.79 3.25 -6.38
CA ARG A 318 24.08 2.35 -7.30
C ARG A 318 22.61 2.76 -7.47
N SER A 319 21.90 3.10 -6.40
CA SER A 319 20.52 3.59 -6.49
C SER A 319 20.45 4.92 -7.23
N ALA A 320 21.35 5.87 -6.94
CA ALA A 320 21.40 7.16 -7.62
C ALA A 320 21.70 7.01 -9.13
N ILE A 321 22.60 6.09 -9.50
CA ILE A 321 22.88 5.78 -10.91
C ILE A 321 21.65 5.15 -11.60
N LYS A 322 20.91 4.26 -10.92
CA LYS A 322 19.66 3.68 -11.45
C LYS A 322 18.63 4.79 -11.72
N LEU A 323 18.45 5.69 -10.75
CA LEU A 323 17.54 6.84 -10.86
C LEU A 323 17.95 7.79 -11.99
N LEU A 324 19.24 8.08 -12.11
CA LEU A 324 19.80 8.87 -13.20
C LEU A 324 19.51 8.23 -14.57
N ARG A 325 19.75 6.92 -14.71
CA ARG A 325 19.46 6.19 -15.95
C ARG A 325 17.98 6.27 -16.31
N GLN A 326 17.08 6.14 -15.34
CA GLN A 326 15.64 6.26 -15.57
C GLN A 326 15.27 7.66 -16.09
N SER A 327 15.75 8.72 -15.44
CA SER A 327 15.52 10.10 -15.92
C SER A 327 16.09 10.36 -17.31
N LEU A 328 17.27 9.83 -17.63
CA LEU A 328 17.86 9.93 -18.97
C LEU A 328 17.08 9.09 -20.01
N SER A 329 16.51 7.94 -19.63
CA SER A 329 15.62 7.18 -20.52
C SER A 329 14.34 7.95 -20.84
N GLU A 330 13.78 8.67 -19.86
CA GLU A 330 12.63 9.54 -20.05
C GLU A 330 12.96 10.72 -20.95
N TRP A 331 14.18 11.28 -20.83
CA TRP A 331 14.67 12.35 -21.71
C TRP A 331 14.76 11.89 -23.17
N LEU A 332 15.30 10.69 -23.41
CA LEU A 332 15.45 10.08 -24.74
C LEU A 332 14.16 9.45 -25.28
N SER A 333 13.09 9.43 -24.48
CA SER A 333 11.86 8.70 -24.76
C SER A 333 11.21 9.02 -26.11
N PRO A 334 11.01 10.30 -26.49
CA PRO A 334 10.40 10.65 -27.78
C PRO A 334 11.25 10.14 -28.96
N VAL A 335 12.57 10.28 -28.85
CA VAL A 335 13.51 9.90 -29.91
C VAL A 335 13.56 8.39 -30.09
N SER A 336 13.58 7.64 -28.99
CA SER A 336 13.49 6.18 -29.02
C SER A 336 12.15 5.66 -29.56
N TYR A 337 11.07 6.44 -29.45
CA TYR A 337 9.76 6.08 -30.01
C TYR A 337 9.78 6.19 -31.53
N TRP A 338 10.20 7.34 -32.05
CA TRP A 338 10.23 7.59 -33.50
C TRP A 338 11.21 6.69 -34.24
N ARG A 339 12.33 6.31 -33.61
CA ARG A 339 13.26 5.31 -34.17
C ARG A 339 12.58 3.96 -34.39
N ASN A 340 11.76 3.50 -33.43
CA ASN A 340 11.10 2.20 -33.53
C ASN A 340 9.91 2.19 -34.51
N VAL A 341 9.22 3.32 -34.66
CA VAL A 341 8.11 3.47 -35.62
C VAL A 341 8.61 3.58 -37.07
N GLY A 342 9.93 3.76 -37.27
CA GLY A 342 10.52 3.97 -38.59
C GLY A 342 10.27 5.38 -39.13
N GLY A 343 10.19 6.38 -38.25
CA GLY A 343 9.92 7.76 -38.65
C GLY A 343 11.02 8.32 -39.56
N GLU A 344 10.66 8.71 -40.79
CA GLU A 344 11.53 9.53 -41.64
C GLU A 344 11.61 10.95 -41.06
N ALA A 345 12.81 11.38 -40.65
CA ALA A 345 13.02 12.74 -40.18
C ALA A 345 12.79 13.73 -41.34
N LEU A 346 11.83 14.65 -41.19
CA LEU A 346 11.55 15.70 -42.16
C LEU A 346 12.83 16.55 -42.41
N SER A 347 13.16 16.71 -43.68
CA SER A 347 14.47 17.15 -44.21
C SER A 347 14.86 18.62 -43.94
N GLU A 348 14.07 19.42 -43.22
CA GLU A 348 14.25 20.89 -43.17
C GLU A 348 15.12 21.41 -42.01
N ARG A 349 15.60 20.55 -41.09
CA ARG A 349 16.64 20.94 -40.11
C ARG A 349 17.64 19.80 -39.87
N GLN A 350 18.65 19.70 -40.74
CA GLN A 350 19.75 18.72 -40.65
C GLN A 350 20.65 18.84 -39.39
N ASN A 351 20.43 19.82 -38.50
CA ASN A 351 21.32 20.10 -37.36
C ASN A 351 20.74 19.78 -35.96
N ASN A 352 19.60 19.10 -35.86
CA ASN A 352 19.08 18.68 -34.54
C ASN A 352 19.65 17.30 -34.15
N SER A 353 20.29 17.21 -32.98
CA SER A 353 20.84 15.97 -32.44
C SER A 353 19.77 14.88 -32.22
N ALA A 354 18.51 15.26 -31.99
CA ALA A 354 17.39 14.32 -31.94
C ALA A 354 17.13 13.66 -33.31
N CYS A 355 17.17 14.42 -34.41
CA CYS A 355 16.98 13.89 -35.77
C CYS A 355 18.14 12.98 -36.19
N LEU A 356 19.38 13.35 -35.85
CA LEU A 356 20.56 12.51 -36.09
C LEU A 356 20.42 11.14 -35.41
N LEU A 357 19.89 11.11 -34.18
CA LEU A 357 19.70 9.86 -33.45
C LEU A 357 18.60 8.96 -34.06
N ILE A 358 17.57 9.54 -34.66
CA ILE A 358 16.46 8.77 -35.26
C ILE A 358 16.93 8.09 -36.54
N SER A 359 17.65 8.83 -37.39
CA SER A 359 18.05 8.37 -38.72
C SER A 359 19.33 7.52 -38.74
N ALA A 360 20.10 7.48 -37.65
CA ALA A 360 21.36 6.76 -37.62
C ALA A 360 21.19 5.22 -37.66
N PRO A 361 22.04 4.47 -38.39
CA PRO A 361 22.04 3.01 -38.30
C PRO A 361 22.55 2.53 -36.93
N ASP A 362 22.25 1.28 -36.56
CA ASP A 362 22.62 0.72 -35.26
C ASP A 362 24.13 0.66 -35.02
N GLU A 363 24.94 0.59 -36.08
CA GLU A 363 26.40 0.58 -36.02
C GLU A 363 26.96 1.93 -35.54
N ASP A 364 26.36 3.04 -35.99
CA ASP A 364 26.86 4.41 -35.80
C ASP A 364 26.32 5.09 -34.53
N LEU A 365 25.39 4.46 -33.81
CA LEU A 365 24.76 5.04 -32.60
C LEU A 365 25.77 5.51 -31.54
N LEU A 366 26.91 4.83 -31.42
CA LEU A 366 27.96 5.21 -30.45
C LEU A 366 28.81 6.40 -30.91
N GLU A 367 28.86 6.68 -32.21
CA GLU A 367 29.58 7.82 -32.77
C GLU A 367 28.88 9.14 -32.47
N ILE A 368 27.55 9.10 -32.25
CA ILE A 368 26.70 10.27 -31.94
C ILE A 368 26.74 10.61 -30.44
N LEU A 369 27.27 9.72 -29.59
CA LEU A 369 27.37 9.92 -28.13
C LEU A 369 27.97 11.28 -27.71
N PRO A 370 29.06 11.80 -28.33
CA PRO A 370 29.60 13.11 -27.98
C PRO A 370 28.60 14.26 -28.18
N GLU A 371 27.85 14.24 -29.28
CA GLU A 371 26.86 15.29 -29.59
C GLU A 371 25.65 15.24 -28.67
N ILE A 372 25.18 14.03 -28.32
CA ILE A 372 24.11 13.87 -27.33
C ILE A 372 24.57 14.32 -25.95
N ASN A 373 25.81 14.02 -25.57
CA ASN A 373 26.35 14.45 -24.29
C ASN A 373 26.52 15.99 -24.24
N LYS A 374 26.91 16.61 -25.35
CA LYS A 374 26.95 18.07 -25.49
C LYS A 374 25.56 18.69 -25.37
N GLU A 375 24.55 18.08 -26.01
CA GLU A 375 23.16 18.53 -25.92
C GLU A 375 22.61 18.39 -24.50
N LEU A 376 22.87 17.27 -23.81
CA LEU A 376 22.51 17.11 -22.40
C LEU A 376 23.04 18.28 -21.57
N HIS A 377 24.32 18.60 -21.71
CA HIS A 377 24.93 19.68 -20.95
C HIS A 377 24.44 21.08 -21.37
N SER A 378 24.16 21.32 -22.65
CA SER A 378 23.60 22.60 -23.12
C SER A 378 22.24 22.86 -22.47
N ILE A 379 21.40 21.82 -22.37
CA ILE A 379 20.08 21.88 -21.72
C ILE A 379 20.24 22.11 -20.21
N LEU A 380 21.16 21.41 -19.55
CA LEU A 380 21.38 21.58 -18.10
C LEU A 380 21.80 23.01 -17.75
N VAL A 381 22.63 23.66 -18.59
CA VAL A 381 23.05 25.07 -18.42
C VAL A 381 21.87 26.03 -18.57
N ARG A 382 20.92 25.72 -19.46
CA ARG A 382 19.77 26.59 -19.78
C ARG A 382 18.83 26.79 -18.58
N TYR A 383 18.79 25.86 -17.64
CA TYR A 383 17.86 25.90 -16.51
C TYR A 383 18.57 26.20 -15.18
N PRO A 384 18.11 27.20 -14.40
CA PRO A 384 18.76 27.59 -13.14
C PRO A 384 18.89 26.46 -12.11
N GLN A 385 17.91 25.54 -12.07
CA GLN A 385 17.85 24.44 -11.11
C GLN A 385 18.87 23.33 -11.38
N THR A 386 19.38 23.23 -12.61
CA THR A 386 20.28 22.15 -13.04
C THR A 386 21.65 22.65 -13.52
N GLN A 387 21.84 23.96 -13.56
CA GLN A 387 23.05 24.60 -14.07
C GLN A 387 24.31 24.13 -13.32
N SER A 388 24.21 23.91 -12.01
CA SER A 388 25.31 23.42 -11.16
C SER A 388 25.76 21.99 -11.48
N PHE A 389 24.94 21.20 -12.18
CA PHE A 389 25.27 19.83 -12.58
C PHE A 389 25.92 19.77 -13.96
N ALA A 390 25.79 20.81 -14.78
CA ALA A 390 26.42 20.88 -16.08
C ALA A 390 27.95 20.84 -15.94
N TYR A 391 28.60 19.93 -16.67
CA TYR A 391 30.05 19.71 -16.62
C TYR A 391 30.66 19.47 -15.23
N HIS A 392 29.86 19.07 -14.23
CA HIS A 392 30.36 18.77 -12.90
C HIS A 392 31.28 17.54 -12.91
N PRO A 393 32.50 17.59 -12.32
CA PRO A 393 33.52 16.54 -12.48
C PRO A 393 33.06 15.15 -12.04
N GLU A 394 32.28 15.08 -10.96
CA GLU A 394 31.73 13.81 -10.46
C GLU A 394 30.62 13.20 -11.33
N LEU A 395 30.00 13.99 -12.20
CA LEU A 395 28.85 13.59 -13.03
C LEU A 395 29.22 13.30 -14.48
N LEU A 396 30.35 13.82 -14.99
CA LEU A 396 30.83 13.58 -16.36
C LEU A 396 30.93 12.09 -16.70
N ILE A 397 31.60 11.31 -15.86
CA ILE A 397 31.78 9.86 -16.08
C ILE A 397 30.42 9.13 -15.97
N PRO A 398 29.61 9.34 -14.90
CA PRO A 398 28.27 8.77 -14.82
C PRO A 398 27.37 9.09 -16.02
N PHE A 399 27.27 10.34 -16.46
CA PHE A 399 26.45 10.72 -17.61
C PHE A 399 26.89 9.99 -18.87
N LYS A 400 28.18 10.07 -19.24
CA LYS A 400 28.70 9.40 -20.43
C LYS A 400 28.48 7.88 -20.38
N ALA A 401 28.69 7.27 -19.22
CA ALA A 401 28.48 5.83 -19.04
C ALA A 401 26.99 5.43 -19.16
N GLN A 402 26.07 6.20 -18.57
CA GLN A 402 24.64 5.91 -18.67
C GLN A 402 24.11 6.17 -20.07
N LEU A 403 24.50 7.26 -20.73
CA LEU A 403 24.13 7.53 -22.13
C LEU A 403 24.63 6.43 -23.05
N LYS A 404 25.90 6.00 -22.92
CA LYS A 404 26.44 4.87 -23.68
C LYS A 404 25.59 3.61 -23.45
N SER A 405 25.23 3.30 -22.21
CA SER A 405 24.39 2.15 -21.89
C SER A 405 23.00 2.23 -22.53
N LEU A 406 22.38 3.42 -22.56
CA LEU A 406 21.06 3.64 -23.14
C LEU A 406 21.11 3.51 -24.67
N LEU A 407 22.13 4.05 -25.33
CA LEU A 407 22.32 3.94 -26.77
C LEU A 407 22.57 2.49 -27.22
N ILE A 408 23.33 1.71 -26.44
CA ILE A 408 23.45 0.27 -26.69
C ILE A 408 22.09 -0.43 -26.56
N GLY A 409 21.26 0.01 -25.61
CA GLY A 409 19.90 -0.50 -25.43
C GLY A 409 18.92 -0.12 -26.55
N MET A 410 19.24 0.89 -27.37
CA MET A 410 18.43 1.28 -28.55
C MET A 410 18.72 0.44 -29.78
N LYS A 411 19.82 -0.33 -29.80
CA LYS A 411 20.10 -1.26 -30.90
C LYS A 411 19.04 -2.35 -30.91
N ILE A 412 18.55 -2.70 -32.10
CA ILE A 412 17.68 -3.85 -32.28
C ILE A 412 18.53 -5.09 -31.97
N LYS A 413 18.27 -5.74 -30.84
CA LYS A 413 18.95 -6.98 -30.49
C LYS A 413 18.32 -8.11 -31.30
N GLU A 414 19.13 -8.84 -32.06
CA GLU A 414 18.74 -10.17 -32.54
C GLU A 414 18.54 -11.06 -31.32
N ASP A 415 17.35 -11.65 -31.20
CA ASP A 415 16.93 -12.41 -30.01
C ASP A 415 17.84 -13.65 -29.82
N GLU A 416 18.49 -13.77 -28.66
CA GLU A 416 18.84 -15.10 -28.14
C GLU A 416 17.52 -15.83 -27.86
N ALA A 417 17.32 -16.99 -28.50
CA ALA A 417 16.14 -17.81 -28.30
C ALA A 417 16.06 -18.26 -26.82
N MET A 418 15.33 -17.49 -26.01
CA MET A 418 14.90 -17.94 -24.69
C MET A 418 14.00 -19.16 -24.88
N ALA A 419 14.42 -20.30 -24.36
CA ALA A 419 13.65 -21.54 -24.33
C ALA A 419 12.49 -21.45 -23.31
N GLU A 420 11.58 -20.49 -23.50
CA GLU A 420 10.32 -20.42 -22.74
C GLU A 420 9.25 -21.24 -23.46
N GLU A 421 8.38 -21.90 -22.68
CA GLU A 421 7.18 -22.55 -23.19
C GLU A 421 6.33 -21.53 -23.99
N PRO A 422 5.64 -21.94 -25.07
CA PRO A 422 4.90 -21.00 -25.93
C PRO A 422 3.69 -20.43 -25.18
N TYR A 423 3.85 -19.22 -24.66
CA TYR A 423 2.75 -18.43 -24.08
C TYR A 423 2.08 -17.55 -25.13
N TYR A 424 0.77 -17.39 -24.97
CA TYR A 424 -0.01 -16.41 -25.72
C TYR A 424 -0.34 -15.21 -24.84
N TYR A 425 -0.61 -14.06 -25.48
CA TYR A 425 -0.89 -12.82 -24.75
C TYR A 425 -2.20 -12.19 -25.21
N LEU A 426 -2.99 -11.76 -24.22
CA LEU A 426 -4.20 -10.99 -24.41
C LEU A 426 -3.94 -9.58 -23.91
N HIS A 427 -4.06 -8.59 -24.80
CA HIS A 427 -3.83 -7.19 -24.50
C HIS A 427 -5.16 -6.43 -24.48
N LEU A 428 -5.49 -5.90 -23.30
CA LEU A 428 -6.65 -5.05 -23.07
C LEU A 428 -6.17 -3.60 -22.91
N LYS A 429 -6.45 -2.75 -23.90
CA LYS A 429 -5.94 -1.37 -24.01
C LYS A 429 -6.98 -0.37 -23.52
N ASN A 430 -6.48 0.68 -22.88
CA ASN A 430 -7.22 1.88 -22.49
C ASN A 430 -8.55 1.56 -21.76
N LEU A 431 -8.51 0.62 -20.81
CA LEU A 431 -9.64 0.32 -19.95
C LEU A 431 -9.91 1.53 -19.05
N HIS A 432 -11.16 1.97 -19.00
CA HIS A 432 -11.60 3.08 -18.16
C HIS A 432 -12.17 2.53 -16.86
N VAL A 433 -11.60 2.95 -15.75
CA VAL A 433 -12.05 2.59 -14.41
C VAL A 433 -12.47 3.85 -13.68
N PHE A 434 -13.69 3.83 -13.17
CA PHE A 434 -14.26 4.91 -12.40
C PHE A 434 -14.50 4.46 -10.97
N ASP A 435 -14.23 5.36 -10.02
CA ASP A 435 -14.66 5.27 -8.64
C ASP A 435 -14.08 4.03 -7.91
N ALA A 436 -12.90 3.58 -8.34
CA ALA A 436 -12.17 2.47 -7.74
C ALA A 436 -11.62 2.85 -6.36
N GLN A 437 -11.50 1.89 -5.45
CA GLN A 437 -11.00 2.15 -4.11
C GLN A 437 -9.48 2.40 -4.13
N ALA A 438 -9.10 3.66 -3.90
CA ALA A 438 -7.71 4.07 -3.69
C ALA A 438 -7.24 3.80 -2.25
N LEU A 439 -8.16 3.78 -1.28
CA LEU A 439 -7.92 3.20 0.05
C LEU A 439 -7.89 1.66 -0.09
N SER A 440 -6.77 1.13 -0.59
CA SER A 440 -6.63 -0.29 -0.94
C SER A 440 -6.67 -1.19 0.29
N CYS A 441 -6.17 -0.71 1.42
CA CYS A 441 -6.35 -1.32 2.73
C CYS A 441 -6.43 -0.22 3.81
N PRO A 442 -6.78 -0.55 5.06
CA PRO A 442 -6.84 0.41 6.17
C PRO A 442 -5.56 1.22 6.42
N TYR A 443 -4.42 0.78 5.87
CA TYR A 443 -3.11 1.39 6.05
C TYR A 443 -2.68 2.31 4.90
N LEU A 444 -3.27 2.16 3.71
CA LEU A 444 -2.70 2.68 2.48
C LEU A 444 -3.74 3.29 1.55
N VAL A 445 -3.48 4.52 1.14
CA VAL A 445 -4.16 5.28 0.10
C VAL A 445 -3.20 5.49 -1.07
N GLY A 446 -3.62 5.13 -2.27
CA GLY A 446 -2.83 5.29 -3.48
C GLY A 446 -3.29 4.31 -4.55
N LEU A 447 -2.39 3.46 -5.01
CA LEU A 447 -2.75 2.41 -5.95
C LEU A 447 -3.86 1.49 -5.40
N PRO A 448 -4.86 1.15 -6.21
CA PRO A 448 -5.75 0.03 -5.94
C PRO A 448 -4.93 -1.25 -5.67
N SER A 449 -5.49 -2.15 -4.87
CA SER A 449 -4.80 -3.38 -4.46
C SER A 449 -4.34 -4.22 -5.66
N LEU A 450 -3.13 -4.77 -5.61
CA LEU A 450 -2.66 -5.72 -6.62
C LEU A 450 -3.53 -6.99 -6.65
N LEU A 451 -4.17 -7.32 -5.52
CA LEU A 451 -5.15 -8.40 -5.46
C LEU A 451 -6.44 -8.06 -6.21
N ALA A 452 -6.79 -6.78 -6.37
CA ALA A 452 -7.93 -6.40 -7.20
C ALA A 452 -7.62 -6.65 -8.68
N VAL A 453 -6.39 -6.39 -9.13
CA VAL A 453 -5.93 -6.73 -10.48
C VAL A 453 -6.05 -8.23 -10.72
N TRP A 454 -5.49 -9.04 -9.82
CA TRP A 454 -5.59 -10.50 -9.94
C TRP A 454 -7.02 -11.02 -9.84
N GLY A 455 -7.83 -10.47 -8.93
CA GLY A 455 -9.24 -10.83 -8.79
C GLY A 455 -10.06 -10.55 -10.05
N THR A 456 -9.79 -9.43 -10.73
CA THR A 456 -10.40 -9.11 -12.03
C THR A 456 -9.96 -10.13 -13.09
N VAL A 457 -8.67 -10.46 -13.17
CA VAL A 457 -8.12 -11.44 -14.13
C VAL A 457 -8.68 -12.84 -13.88
N TYR A 458 -8.76 -13.27 -12.62
CA TYR A 458 -9.32 -14.57 -12.25
C TYR A 458 -10.82 -14.66 -12.56
N ASN A 459 -11.61 -13.62 -12.25
CA ASN A 459 -13.02 -13.57 -12.63
C ASN A 459 -13.19 -13.61 -14.16
N TYR A 460 -12.30 -12.94 -14.89
CA TYR A 460 -12.31 -12.99 -16.36
C TYR A 460 -12.03 -14.41 -16.87
N GLN A 461 -11.05 -15.11 -16.30
CA GLN A 461 -10.77 -16.52 -16.61
C GLN A 461 -12.00 -17.41 -16.40
N LEU A 462 -12.69 -17.28 -15.27
CA LEU A 462 -13.88 -18.09 -14.96
C LEU A 462 -15.02 -17.84 -15.97
N ARG A 463 -15.25 -16.59 -16.35
CA ARG A 463 -16.24 -16.22 -17.37
C ARG A 463 -15.88 -16.79 -18.75
N LEU A 464 -14.61 -16.69 -19.13
CA LEU A 464 -14.12 -17.22 -20.40
C LEU A 464 -14.23 -18.73 -20.49
N ARG A 465 -13.87 -19.46 -19.43
CA ARG A 465 -14.07 -20.91 -19.37
C ARG A 465 -15.54 -21.29 -19.59
N SER A 466 -16.46 -20.51 -19.03
CA SER A 466 -17.90 -20.73 -19.22
C SER A 466 -18.37 -20.46 -20.66
N ILE A 467 -17.83 -19.41 -21.31
CA ILE A 467 -18.29 -18.97 -22.64
C ILE A 467 -17.62 -19.77 -23.76
N LEU A 468 -16.28 -19.89 -23.73
CA LEU A 468 -15.49 -20.59 -24.73
C LEU A 468 -15.60 -22.11 -24.61
N LYS A 469 -16.00 -22.62 -23.44
CA LYS A 469 -15.96 -24.05 -23.09
C LYS A 469 -14.56 -24.67 -23.29
N ARG A 470 -13.53 -23.83 -23.16
CA ARG A 470 -12.11 -24.15 -23.22
C ARG A 470 -11.47 -23.93 -21.87
N ASN A 471 -10.58 -24.82 -21.44
CA ASN A 471 -9.78 -24.69 -20.24
C ASN A 471 -8.60 -23.75 -20.48
N ILE A 472 -8.93 -22.45 -20.45
CA ILE A 472 -7.93 -21.38 -20.47
C ILE A 472 -7.37 -21.15 -19.06
N ALA A 473 -6.06 -21.03 -18.93
CA ALA A 473 -5.38 -20.70 -17.68
C ALA A 473 -4.55 -19.42 -17.84
N PHE A 474 -4.78 -18.45 -16.96
CA PHE A 474 -4.04 -17.20 -16.88
C PHE A 474 -2.87 -17.36 -15.92
N GLU A 475 -1.67 -17.20 -16.43
CA GLU A 475 -0.42 -17.45 -15.71
C GLU A 475 0.19 -16.17 -15.12
N GLY A 476 -0.14 -15.01 -15.68
CA GLY A 476 0.34 -13.73 -15.16
C GLY A 476 -0.35 -12.53 -15.80
N VAL A 477 -0.26 -11.38 -15.15
CA VAL A 477 -0.79 -10.11 -15.64
C VAL A 477 0.24 -9.00 -15.48
N ALA A 478 0.53 -8.26 -16.54
CA ALA A 478 1.26 -7.01 -16.48
C ALA A 478 0.27 -5.83 -16.47
N TRP A 479 0.55 -4.83 -15.62
CA TRP A 479 -0.34 -3.71 -15.37
C TRP A 479 0.32 -2.38 -15.75
N PHE A 480 -0.28 -1.69 -16.70
CA PHE A 480 0.18 -0.38 -17.15
C PHE A 480 -0.85 0.70 -16.78
N LEU A 481 -0.40 1.76 -16.11
CA LEU A 481 -1.21 2.91 -15.75
C LEU A 481 -0.99 4.04 -16.76
N ARG A 482 -2.04 4.42 -17.50
CA ARG A 482 -2.02 5.57 -18.42
C ARG A 482 -2.30 6.86 -17.68
N GLN A 483 -3.35 6.86 -16.86
CA GLN A 483 -3.85 8.03 -16.15
C GLN A 483 -4.34 7.61 -14.77
N TYR A 484 -4.26 8.53 -13.81
CA TYR A 484 -4.69 8.32 -12.44
C TYR A 484 -5.12 9.66 -11.85
N GLU A 485 -6.35 9.71 -11.36
CA GLU A 485 -6.91 10.86 -10.67
C GLU A 485 -7.46 10.41 -9.32
N SER A 486 -6.95 11.00 -8.24
CA SER A 486 -7.44 10.71 -6.89
C SER A 486 -8.65 11.57 -6.54
N SER A 487 -9.69 10.96 -6.00
CA SER A 487 -10.84 11.66 -5.44
C SER A 487 -11.06 11.28 -3.97
N SER A 488 -11.64 12.19 -3.20
CA SER A 488 -11.90 12.00 -1.77
C SER A 488 -13.36 12.26 -1.48
N GLY A 489 -13.98 11.40 -0.67
CA GLY A 489 -15.36 11.58 -0.25
C GLY A 489 -15.94 10.37 0.45
N ALA A 490 -17.16 10.52 0.97
CA ALA A 490 -17.94 9.43 1.53
C ALA A 490 -19.10 9.10 0.58
N LYS A 491 -19.24 7.84 0.21
CA LYS A 491 -20.42 7.37 -0.54
C LYS A 491 -21.62 7.37 0.41
N ILE A 492 -22.73 7.96 -0.01
CA ILE A 492 -23.96 8.00 0.79
C ILE A 492 -24.55 6.58 0.80
N PRO A 493 -24.60 5.91 1.96
CA PRO A 493 -25.11 4.55 2.02
C PRO A 493 -26.62 4.52 1.79
N ALA A 494 -27.09 3.43 1.19
CA ALA A 494 -28.52 3.19 1.01
C ALA A 494 -29.22 3.12 2.39
N PRO A 495 -30.47 3.60 2.48
CA PRO A 495 -31.27 3.42 3.69
C PRO A 495 -31.49 1.93 3.97
N TYR A 496 -31.40 1.54 5.25
CA TYR A 496 -31.53 0.14 5.66
C TYR A 496 -32.76 -0.13 6.52
N LEU A 497 -33.36 0.92 7.10
CA LEU A 497 -34.62 0.85 7.84
C LEU A 497 -35.61 1.84 7.26
N ALA A 498 -36.81 1.35 7.00
CA ALA A 498 -37.96 2.16 6.66
C ALA A 498 -38.32 3.08 7.85
N PRO A 499 -38.92 4.25 7.58
CA PRO A 499 -39.37 5.14 8.64
C PRO A 499 -40.47 4.45 9.46
N THR A 500 -40.33 4.50 10.78
CA THR A 500 -41.30 3.91 11.72
C THR A 500 -42.52 4.80 11.93
N LYS A 501 -42.42 6.10 11.61
CA LYS A 501 -43.48 7.09 11.77
C LYS A 501 -43.66 7.95 10.51
N PRO A 502 -44.88 8.42 10.20
CA PRO A 502 -45.09 9.37 9.10
C PRO A 502 -44.30 10.66 9.34
N GLY A 503 -43.47 11.04 8.37
CA GLY A 503 -42.57 12.21 8.44
C GLY A 503 -41.15 11.91 8.96
N GLU A 504 -40.85 10.69 9.43
CA GLU A 504 -39.48 10.28 9.78
C GLU A 504 -38.67 9.98 8.49
N ALA A 505 -37.40 10.37 8.46
CA ALA A 505 -36.51 10.00 7.37
C ALA A 505 -36.06 8.53 7.53
N PRO A 506 -35.89 7.78 6.43
CA PRO A 506 -35.37 6.42 6.50
C PRO A 506 -33.95 6.43 7.09
N LYS A 507 -33.66 5.49 8.00
CA LYS A 507 -32.36 5.45 8.69
C LYS A 507 -31.29 4.91 7.75
N ARG A 508 -30.15 5.60 7.73
CA ARG A 508 -28.95 5.24 6.97
C ARG A 508 -27.84 4.79 7.92
N PRO A 509 -26.94 3.90 7.48
CA PRO A 509 -25.70 3.64 8.20
C PRO A 509 -24.87 4.93 8.35
N GLY A 510 -23.95 4.93 9.31
CA GLY A 510 -22.98 6.02 9.44
C GLY A 510 -22.13 6.18 8.18
N LEU A 511 -21.73 7.42 7.88
CA LEU A 511 -20.82 7.70 6.77
C LEU A 511 -19.43 7.13 7.10
N ILE A 512 -18.81 6.53 6.11
CA ILE A 512 -17.42 6.06 6.16
C ILE A 512 -16.65 6.85 5.10
N ASP A 513 -15.60 7.54 5.54
CA ASP A 513 -14.75 8.33 4.66
C ASP A 513 -13.89 7.36 3.86
N MET A 514 -13.82 7.55 2.56
CA MET A 514 -13.10 6.67 1.67
C MET A 514 -12.26 7.50 0.71
N ARG A 515 -11.29 6.83 0.08
CA ARG A 515 -10.49 7.43 -0.99
C ARG A 515 -10.74 6.62 -2.24
N PHE A 516 -11.05 7.32 -3.32
CA PHE A 516 -11.34 6.73 -4.62
C PHE A 516 -10.34 7.22 -5.66
N CYS A 517 -10.32 6.55 -6.80
CA CYS A 517 -9.58 6.99 -7.95
C CYS A 517 -10.29 6.61 -9.24
N ASP A 518 -10.12 7.49 -10.22
CA ASP A 518 -10.39 7.19 -11.62
C ASP A 518 -9.05 6.90 -12.29
N LEU A 519 -9.00 5.86 -13.11
CA LEU A 519 -7.78 5.49 -13.81
C LEU A 519 -8.06 4.97 -15.22
N ARG A 520 -7.09 5.19 -16.09
CA ARG A 520 -7.00 4.52 -17.39
C ARG A 520 -5.83 3.56 -17.35
N MET A 521 -6.05 2.32 -17.77
CA MET A 521 -5.02 1.29 -17.69
C MET A 521 -5.02 0.34 -18.88
N ASP A 522 -3.89 -0.31 -19.09
CA ASP A 522 -3.77 -1.47 -19.96
C ASP A 522 -3.45 -2.69 -19.12
N LEU A 523 -4.03 -3.83 -19.49
CA LEU A 523 -3.74 -5.13 -18.91
C LEU A 523 -3.21 -6.03 -20.01
N VAL A 524 -2.04 -6.61 -19.79
CA VAL A 524 -1.50 -7.68 -20.64
C VAL A 524 -1.55 -8.96 -19.84
N ILE A 525 -2.35 -9.92 -20.31
CA ILE A 525 -2.56 -11.20 -19.63
C ILE A 525 -1.82 -12.28 -20.41
N ARG A 526 -0.91 -12.97 -19.72
CA ARG A 526 -0.22 -14.16 -20.21
C ARG A 526 -1.11 -15.37 -19.97
N TYR A 527 -1.41 -16.15 -21.01
CA TYR A 527 -2.29 -17.30 -20.91
C TYR A 527 -1.78 -18.54 -21.64
N ARG A 528 -2.30 -19.69 -21.22
CA ARG A 528 -2.09 -21.00 -21.84
C ARG A 528 -3.42 -21.73 -22.01
N LEU A 529 -3.44 -22.67 -22.94
CA LEU A 529 -4.59 -23.54 -23.21
C LEU A 529 -4.26 -24.94 -22.69
N GLU A 530 -5.09 -25.48 -21.81
CA GLU A 530 -4.88 -26.80 -21.17
C GLU A 530 -5.77 -27.89 -21.78
N ASP A 531 -6.38 -27.62 -22.93
CA ASP A 531 -7.36 -28.50 -23.58
C ASP A 531 -6.74 -29.60 -24.45
N GLY A 532 -5.40 -29.66 -24.56
CA GLY A 532 -4.71 -30.56 -25.49
C GLY A 532 -4.85 -30.17 -26.98
N HIS A 533 -5.50 -29.04 -27.27
CA HIS A 533 -5.56 -28.44 -28.60
C HIS A 533 -4.48 -27.35 -28.73
N ASP A 534 -3.56 -27.52 -29.68
CA ASP A 534 -2.48 -26.55 -29.97
C ASP A 534 -2.94 -25.30 -30.73
N THR A 535 -4.24 -25.15 -31.01
CA THR A 535 -4.75 -23.98 -31.73
C THR A 535 -4.92 -22.78 -30.79
N PRO A 536 -4.18 -21.67 -31.03
CA PRO A 536 -4.35 -20.44 -30.26
C PRO A 536 -5.74 -19.85 -30.48
N LEU A 537 -6.13 -18.93 -29.59
CA LEU A 537 -7.30 -18.10 -29.84
C LEU A 537 -7.02 -17.20 -31.05
N GLY A 538 -7.99 -17.11 -31.95
CA GLY A 538 -7.93 -16.28 -33.15
C GLY A 538 -8.86 -15.07 -33.06
N ASN A 539 -9.01 -14.39 -34.21
CA ASN A 539 -9.88 -13.22 -34.31
C ASN A 539 -11.37 -13.58 -34.17
N ASP A 540 -11.75 -14.82 -34.46
CA ASP A 540 -13.15 -15.27 -34.38
C ASP A 540 -13.64 -15.33 -32.92
N GLU A 541 -12.75 -15.53 -31.96
CA GLU A 541 -13.06 -15.53 -30.53
C GLU A 541 -13.06 -14.13 -29.90
N LEU A 542 -12.66 -13.07 -30.62
CA LEU A 542 -12.61 -11.70 -30.09
C LEU A 542 -13.95 -11.21 -29.52
N PRO A 543 -15.12 -11.42 -30.16
CA PRO A 543 -16.40 -11.02 -29.58
C PRO A 543 -16.68 -11.72 -28.24
N MET A 544 -16.29 -12.98 -28.11
CA MET A 544 -16.44 -13.74 -26.87
C MET A 544 -15.51 -13.19 -25.79
N LEU A 545 -14.26 -12.90 -26.12
CA LEU A 545 -13.29 -12.26 -25.24
C LEU A 545 -13.80 -10.92 -24.72
N GLN A 546 -14.34 -10.08 -25.61
CA GLN A 546 -14.90 -8.77 -25.26
C GLN A 546 -16.13 -8.90 -24.35
N SER A 547 -17.05 -9.83 -24.65
CA SER A 547 -18.27 -10.03 -23.87
C SER A 547 -18.02 -10.54 -22.44
N ALA A 548 -16.92 -11.28 -22.25
CA ALA A 548 -16.56 -11.87 -20.96
C ALA A 548 -15.86 -10.87 -20.02
N LEU A 549 -15.50 -9.66 -20.49
CA LEU A 549 -14.80 -8.65 -19.69
C LEU A 549 -15.55 -8.37 -18.37
N PRO A 550 -14.87 -8.40 -17.20
CA PRO A 550 -15.50 -8.01 -15.95
C PRO A 550 -15.88 -6.53 -15.92
N GLY A 551 -17.10 -6.21 -15.46
CA GLY A 551 -17.57 -4.82 -15.35
C GLY A 551 -17.12 -4.08 -14.08
N ARG A 552 -16.28 -4.68 -13.23
CA ARG A 552 -15.86 -4.12 -11.93
C ARG A 552 -14.37 -4.29 -11.70
N PHE A 553 -13.78 -3.30 -11.03
CA PHE A 553 -12.38 -3.30 -10.60
C PHE A 553 -12.26 -2.55 -9.27
N ALA A 554 -11.67 -3.18 -8.24
CA ALA A 554 -11.46 -2.59 -6.91
C ALA A 554 -12.69 -1.87 -6.31
N GLY A 555 -13.88 -2.43 -6.49
CA GLY A 555 -15.15 -1.85 -6.02
C GLY A 555 -15.75 -0.74 -6.91
N GLY A 556 -15.01 -0.26 -7.90
CA GLY A 556 -15.46 0.66 -8.94
C GLY A 556 -16.03 -0.05 -10.17
N THR A 557 -16.34 0.75 -11.19
CA THR A 557 -16.86 0.28 -12.48
C THR A 557 -15.73 0.26 -13.50
N MET A 558 -15.59 -0.84 -14.23
CA MET A 558 -14.61 -0.99 -15.31
C MET A 558 -15.34 -1.11 -16.66
N GLN A 559 -14.92 -0.32 -17.63
CA GLN A 559 -15.51 -0.27 -18.97
C GLN A 559 -14.41 -0.31 -20.03
N PRO A 560 -14.69 -0.88 -21.22
CA PRO A 560 -13.84 -0.66 -22.38
C PRO A 560 -13.84 0.83 -22.77
N PRO A 561 -12.88 1.27 -23.59
CA PRO A 561 -12.86 2.64 -24.10
C PRO A 561 -14.15 2.96 -24.89
N PRO A 562 -14.56 4.25 -24.92
CA PRO A 562 -15.75 4.67 -25.65
C PRO A 562 -15.72 4.29 -27.14
N LEU A 563 -16.88 3.91 -27.68
CA LEU A 563 -17.01 3.46 -29.07
C LEU A 563 -16.55 4.51 -30.11
N TYR A 564 -16.68 5.79 -29.80
CA TYR A 564 -16.27 6.88 -30.70
C TYR A 564 -14.75 6.98 -30.88
N GLU A 565 -13.95 6.40 -29.98
CA GLU A 565 -12.48 6.37 -30.11
C GLU A 565 -12.03 5.36 -31.18
N ALA A 566 -12.94 4.51 -31.69
CA ALA A 566 -12.68 3.48 -32.70
C ALA A 566 -11.44 2.60 -32.39
N LEU A 567 -11.09 2.46 -31.11
CA LEU A 567 -9.88 1.78 -30.67
C LEU A 567 -10.12 0.26 -30.61
N GLN A 568 -9.27 -0.51 -31.28
CA GLN A 568 -9.18 -1.96 -31.06
C GLN A 568 -8.57 -2.23 -29.69
N TRP A 569 -9.43 -2.24 -28.67
CA TRP A 569 -9.01 -2.32 -27.27
C TRP A 569 -8.73 -3.74 -26.80
N CYS A 570 -9.19 -4.78 -27.50
CA CYS A 570 -8.93 -6.17 -27.17
C CYS A 570 -8.14 -6.79 -28.33
N GLN A 571 -6.90 -7.21 -28.06
CA GLN A 571 -5.96 -7.72 -29.06
C GLN A 571 -5.31 -9.02 -28.58
N LEU A 572 -5.08 -9.95 -29.51
CA LEU A 572 -4.39 -11.20 -29.27
C LEU A 572 -3.00 -11.16 -29.91
N HIS A 573 -2.01 -11.65 -29.19
CA HIS A 573 -0.64 -11.80 -29.67
C HIS A 573 -0.20 -13.25 -29.55
N GLY A 574 0.23 -13.81 -30.68
CA GLY A 574 0.69 -15.19 -30.78
C GLY A 574 2.04 -15.44 -30.12
N ASP A 575 2.85 -14.40 -29.97
CA ASP A 575 4.19 -14.46 -29.41
C ASP A 575 4.58 -13.15 -28.70
N ALA A 576 5.69 -13.19 -27.99
CA ALA A 576 6.21 -12.04 -27.25
C ALA A 576 6.69 -10.89 -28.17
N ASN A 577 7.20 -11.16 -29.37
CA ASN A 577 7.67 -10.10 -30.29
C ASN A 577 6.50 -9.27 -30.80
N SER A 578 5.40 -9.92 -31.18
CA SER A 578 4.13 -9.28 -31.52
C SER A 578 3.61 -8.40 -30.38
N LEU A 579 3.65 -8.89 -29.14
CA LEU A 579 3.27 -8.12 -27.97
C LEU A 579 4.19 -6.90 -27.76
N LEU A 580 5.51 -7.11 -27.83
CA LEU A 580 6.53 -6.08 -27.61
C LEU A 580 6.42 -4.93 -28.62
N ALA A 581 6.15 -5.26 -29.89
CA ALA A 581 5.82 -4.26 -30.89
C ALA A 581 4.63 -3.38 -30.45
N ALA A 582 3.54 -4.00 -29.97
CA ALA A 582 2.35 -3.27 -29.53
C ALA A 582 2.57 -2.43 -28.25
N ILE A 583 3.28 -2.96 -27.24
CA ILE A 583 3.54 -2.23 -25.99
C ILE A 583 4.63 -1.17 -26.12
N SER A 584 5.50 -1.27 -27.12
CA SER A 584 6.52 -0.25 -27.41
C SER A 584 5.89 1.09 -27.83
N LEU A 585 4.63 1.05 -28.28
CA LEU A 585 3.85 2.21 -28.72
C LEU A 585 2.97 2.82 -27.61
N LEU A 586 3.13 2.37 -26.36
CA LEU A 586 2.38 2.93 -25.24
C LEU A 586 2.80 4.37 -24.93
N PRO A 587 1.88 5.21 -24.43
CA PRO A 587 2.15 6.61 -24.14
C PRO A 587 3.21 6.76 -23.05
N ASP A 588 4.17 7.65 -23.29
CA ASP A 588 5.30 7.90 -22.40
C ASP A 588 4.92 8.51 -21.05
N GLU A 589 3.73 9.11 -20.97
CA GLU A 589 3.16 9.65 -19.74
C GLU A 589 2.76 8.55 -18.74
N GLY A 590 2.48 7.34 -19.25
CA GLY A 590 2.09 6.20 -18.43
C GLY A 590 3.26 5.48 -17.75
N ARG A 591 2.93 4.54 -16.86
CA ARG A 591 3.90 3.77 -16.08
C ARG A 591 3.47 2.31 -15.91
N TRP A 592 4.41 1.39 -16.10
CA TRP A 592 4.27 -0.01 -15.72
C TRP A 592 4.42 -0.15 -14.21
N VAL A 593 3.52 -0.90 -13.57
CA VAL A 593 3.63 -1.26 -12.16
C VAL A 593 4.31 -2.62 -12.06
N VAL A 594 5.51 -2.66 -11.50
CA VAL A 594 6.32 -3.88 -11.40
C VAL A 594 6.76 -4.12 -9.96
N ASP A 595 7.15 -5.36 -9.68
CA ASP A 595 7.60 -5.75 -8.35
C ASP A 595 8.99 -5.19 -8.06
N SER A 596 9.17 -4.64 -6.86
CA SER A 596 10.45 -4.06 -6.44
C SER A 596 11.37 -5.15 -5.90
N GLU A 597 12.64 -5.13 -6.31
CA GLU A 597 13.66 -5.98 -5.69
C GLU A 597 13.94 -5.58 -4.23
N LYS A 598 13.54 -4.37 -3.83
CA LYS A 598 13.79 -3.86 -2.49
C LYS A 598 12.74 -4.37 -1.52
N GLN A 599 13.23 -5.01 -0.47
CA GLN A 599 12.44 -5.44 0.66
C GLN A 599 12.40 -4.41 1.78
N VAL A 600 11.24 -4.30 2.44
CA VAL A 600 10.98 -3.35 3.52
C VAL A 600 10.21 -4.04 4.64
N GLN A 601 10.65 -3.83 5.88
CA GLN A 601 10.14 -4.57 7.04
C GLN A 601 9.47 -3.68 8.08
N SER A 602 9.48 -2.35 7.96
CA SER A 602 8.82 -1.47 8.93
C SER A 602 8.29 -0.20 8.28
N ILE A 603 7.35 0.47 8.94
CA ILE A 603 6.81 1.76 8.47
C ILE A 603 7.92 2.81 8.37
N ASP A 604 8.82 2.89 9.36
CA ASP A 604 9.92 3.86 9.35
C ASP A 604 10.88 3.61 8.18
N SER A 605 11.23 2.35 7.92
CA SER A 605 12.09 1.99 6.79
C SER A 605 11.40 2.22 5.44
N LEU A 606 10.08 2.01 5.36
CA LEU A 606 9.25 2.27 4.18
C LEU A 606 9.25 3.76 3.85
N VAL A 607 8.87 4.59 4.82
CA VAL A 607 8.79 6.04 4.64
C VAL A 607 10.17 6.62 4.28
N ALA A 608 11.23 6.19 4.98
CA ALA A 608 12.59 6.63 4.69
C ALA A 608 13.08 6.22 3.29
N TRP A 609 12.57 5.11 2.75
CA TRP A 609 12.86 4.68 1.39
C TRP A 609 12.11 5.51 0.36
N LEU A 610 10.80 5.70 0.55
CA LEU A 610 9.91 6.42 -0.36
C LEU A 610 10.26 7.90 -0.49
N SER A 611 10.82 8.51 0.55
CA SER A 611 11.29 9.90 0.48
C SER A 611 12.47 10.10 -0.47
N LYS A 612 13.25 9.03 -0.73
CA LYS A 612 14.42 9.06 -1.61
C LYS A 612 14.16 8.49 -3.00
N HIS A 613 13.20 7.57 -3.13
CA HIS A 613 12.94 6.84 -4.36
C HIS A 613 11.53 7.15 -4.90
N PRO A 614 11.37 8.24 -5.68
CA PRO A 614 10.07 8.74 -6.11
C PRO A 614 9.31 7.81 -7.08
N HIS A 615 10.01 6.87 -7.72
CA HIS A 615 9.40 5.86 -8.61
C HIS A 615 8.94 4.62 -7.86
N HIS A 616 9.20 4.52 -6.56
CA HIS A 616 8.66 3.44 -5.74
C HIS A 616 7.34 3.86 -5.10
N LEU A 617 6.42 2.90 -4.99
CA LEU A 617 5.11 3.09 -4.38
C LEU A 617 4.79 1.91 -3.46
N PRO A 618 4.29 2.15 -2.24
CA PRO A 618 3.71 1.08 -1.45
C PRO A 618 2.41 0.61 -2.11
N ALA A 619 2.17 -0.70 -2.08
CA ALA A 619 0.95 -1.30 -2.63
C ALA A 619 0.46 -2.44 -1.73
N MET A 620 -0.86 -2.59 -1.60
CA MET A 620 -1.43 -3.78 -0.99
C MET A 620 -1.11 -4.99 -1.88
N SER A 621 -0.23 -5.86 -1.39
CA SER A 621 0.35 -6.94 -2.19
C SER A 621 -0.21 -8.31 -1.84
N GLY A 622 -0.95 -8.44 -0.74
CA GLY A 622 -1.42 -9.76 -0.30
C GLY A 622 -2.15 -9.79 1.03
N TYR A 623 -2.34 -11.02 1.51
CA TYR A 623 -2.94 -11.37 2.80
C TYR A 623 -2.06 -12.34 3.58
N GLN A 624 -1.99 -12.15 4.90
CA GLN A 624 -1.50 -13.16 5.84
C GLN A 624 -2.68 -13.74 6.59
N LEU A 625 -2.98 -15.02 6.37
CA LEU A 625 -4.01 -15.74 7.14
C LEU A 625 -3.49 -15.98 8.57
N PHE A 626 -4.39 -15.91 9.54
CA PHE A 626 -4.06 -16.24 10.94
C PHE A 626 -4.27 -17.71 11.30
N GLU A 627 -4.94 -18.45 10.42
CA GLU A 627 -5.24 -19.86 10.58
C GLU A 627 -5.45 -20.49 9.19
N GLU A 628 -5.35 -21.82 9.13
CA GLU A 628 -5.75 -22.55 7.93
C GLU A 628 -7.24 -22.35 7.65
N PRO A 629 -7.65 -22.19 6.38
CA PRO A 629 -9.05 -22.02 6.03
C PRO A 629 -9.95 -23.13 6.60
N CYS A 630 -10.98 -22.75 7.32
CA CYS A 630 -11.88 -23.65 8.03
C CYS A 630 -13.35 -23.33 7.77
N TYR A 631 -14.25 -24.25 8.14
CA TYR A 631 -15.68 -23.99 8.01
C TYR A 631 -16.14 -22.96 9.02
N ARG A 632 -16.87 -21.93 8.55
CA ARG A 632 -17.54 -20.94 9.40
C ARG A 632 -18.90 -20.58 8.88
N SER A 633 -19.85 -20.49 9.79
CA SER A 633 -21.18 -19.97 9.49
C SER A 633 -21.10 -18.49 9.06
N GLY A 634 -21.92 -18.10 8.08
CA GLY A 634 -21.89 -16.74 7.51
C GLY A 634 -20.82 -16.50 6.43
N SER A 635 -19.97 -17.49 6.13
CA SER A 635 -18.99 -17.40 5.04
C SER A 635 -19.66 -17.44 3.66
N HIS A 636 -19.12 -16.69 2.69
CA HIS A 636 -19.53 -16.74 1.27
C HIS A 636 -19.12 -18.03 0.53
N ARG A 637 -18.15 -18.78 1.07
CA ARG A 637 -17.63 -20.04 0.54
C ARG A 637 -17.54 -21.08 1.66
N GLU A 638 -17.37 -22.34 1.30
CA GLU A 638 -17.28 -23.45 2.27
C GLU A 638 -16.16 -23.25 3.30
N LEU A 639 -15.00 -22.73 2.84
CA LEU A 639 -13.85 -22.44 3.67
C LEU A 639 -13.68 -20.93 3.87
N HIS A 640 -13.28 -20.56 5.09
CA HIS A 640 -13.06 -19.18 5.51
C HIS A 640 -11.78 -19.03 6.33
N ALA A 641 -11.11 -17.88 6.20
CA ALA A 641 -10.05 -17.45 7.10
C ALA A 641 -10.13 -15.93 7.39
N TYR A 642 -9.74 -15.53 8.59
CA TYR A 642 -9.41 -14.12 8.88
C TYR A 642 -7.97 -13.85 8.43
N ALA A 643 -7.73 -12.65 7.89
CA ALA A 643 -6.42 -12.30 7.37
C ALA A 643 -6.03 -10.83 7.57
N GLU A 644 -4.74 -10.58 7.74
CA GLU A 644 -4.17 -9.24 7.72
C GLU A 644 -3.82 -8.81 6.28
N PRO A 645 -4.15 -7.58 5.85
CA PRO A 645 -3.65 -7.04 4.59
C PRO A 645 -2.16 -6.70 4.69
N LEU A 646 -1.38 -7.09 3.67
CA LEU A 646 0.07 -6.90 3.63
C LEU A 646 0.48 -5.75 2.70
N VAL A 647 1.38 -4.88 3.17
CA VAL A 647 1.87 -3.71 2.42
C VAL A 647 3.27 -3.98 1.88
N GLY A 648 3.34 -4.18 0.57
CA GLY A 648 4.58 -4.39 -0.18
C GLY A 648 5.05 -3.13 -0.89
N LEU A 649 6.17 -3.25 -1.59
CA LEU A 649 6.79 -2.16 -2.34
C LEU A 649 6.81 -2.51 -3.82
N THR A 650 6.29 -1.60 -4.63
CA THR A 650 6.31 -1.67 -6.09
C THR A 650 7.23 -0.61 -6.66
N GLU A 651 7.68 -0.83 -7.89
CA GLU A 651 8.40 0.15 -8.70
C GLU A 651 7.56 0.52 -9.92
N THR A 652 7.68 1.77 -10.37
CA THR A 652 7.04 2.27 -11.58
C THR A 652 8.07 2.50 -12.66
N LEU A 653 7.90 1.86 -13.82
CA LEU A 653 8.80 1.96 -14.96
C LEU A 653 8.15 2.71 -16.12
N SER A 654 8.91 3.55 -16.82
CA SER A 654 8.43 4.19 -18.05
C SER A 654 8.45 3.20 -19.22
N PRO A 655 7.60 3.39 -20.26
CA PRO A 655 7.71 2.62 -21.50
C PRO A 655 9.11 2.68 -22.11
N ALA A 656 9.79 3.83 -22.06
CA ALA A 656 11.17 3.96 -22.52
C ALA A 656 12.14 3.06 -21.75
N SER A 657 12.03 2.99 -20.42
CA SER A 657 12.87 2.08 -19.63
C SER A 657 12.67 0.61 -20.05
N VAL A 658 11.42 0.20 -20.30
CA VAL A 658 11.10 -1.15 -20.78
C VAL A 658 11.69 -1.40 -22.16
N ARG A 659 11.53 -0.46 -23.09
CA ARG A 659 12.09 -0.53 -24.45
C ARG A 659 13.61 -0.72 -24.44
N LEU A 660 14.32 0.06 -23.61
CA LEU A 660 15.78 0.06 -23.56
C LEU A 660 16.37 -1.14 -22.79
N ASN A 661 15.64 -1.69 -21.82
CA ASN A 661 16.07 -2.91 -21.12
C ASN A 661 15.84 -4.17 -21.98
N GLY A 662 14.83 -4.14 -22.85
CA GLY A 662 14.53 -5.18 -23.83
C GLY A 662 13.55 -6.25 -23.38
N LYS A 663 13.23 -7.15 -24.31
CA LYS A 663 12.20 -8.21 -24.19
C LYS A 663 12.35 -9.09 -22.95
N ALA A 664 13.53 -9.67 -22.75
CA ALA A 664 13.77 -10.61 -21.66
C ALA A 664 13.55 -9.99 -20.27
N ASP A 665 13.90 -8.70 -20.12
CA ASP A 665 13.69 -7.98 -18.86
C ASP A 665 12.19 -7.76 -18.60
N PHE A 666 11.43 -7.39 -19.62
CA PHE A 666 9.98 -7.19 -19.51
C PHE A 666 9.26 -8.49 -19.13
N LEU A 667 9.47 -9.58 -19.87
CA LEU A 667 8.81 -10.86 -19.62
C LEU A 667 9.09 -11.39 -18.21
N LYS A 668 10.31 -11.19 -17.72
CA LYS A 668 10.73 -11.62 -16.39
C LYS A 668 10.17 -10.77 -15.25
N ASN A 669 10.01 -9.45 -15.45
CA ASN A 669 9.76 -8.52 -14.35
C ASN A 669 8.37 -7.88 -14.33
N ALA A 670 7.65 -7.86 -15.45
CA ALA A 670 6.40 -7.10 -15.55
C ALA A 670 5.15 -7.90 -15.15
N PHE A 671 5.20 -9.23 -15.25
CA PHE A 671 4.03 -10.08 -14.99
C PHE A 671 3.89 -10.43 -13.52
N TRP A 672 2.71 -10.17 -12.98
CA TRP A 672 2.29 -10.49 -11.62
C TRP A 672 1.46 -11.78 -11.59
N ARG A 673 1.65 -12.59 -10.55
CA ARG A 673 0.84 -13.77 -10.23
C ARG A 673 0.62 -13.87 -8.73
N LEU A 674 -0.57 -14.32 -8.33
CA LEU A 674 -0.84 -14.66 -6.95
C LEU A 674 -0.20 -16.01 -6.59
N LYS A 675 0.70 -16.01 -5.60
CA LYS A 675 1.30 -17.22 -5.03
C LYS A 675 0.79 -17.39 -3.60
N SER A 676 0.40 -18.62 -3.24
CA SER A 676 -0.03 -18.98 -1.88
C SER A 676 0.94 -19.98 -1.27
N GLN A 677 1.50 -19.67 -0.11
CA GLN A 677 2.43 -20.53 0.62
C GLN A 677 2.43 -20.16 2.11
N ASN A 678 2.45 -21.15 3.01
CA ASN A 678 2.59 -20.97 4.47
C ASN A 678 1.63 -19.92 5.05
N LEU A 679 0.31 -20.09 4.84
CA LEU A 679 -0.72 -19.12 5.25
C LEU A 679 -0.58 -17.71 4.64
N THR A 680 0.39 -17.44 3.77
CA THR A 680 0.55 -16.16 3.08
C THR A 680 0.06 -16.27 1.64
N MET A 681 -0.66 -15.25 1.18
CA MET A 681 -1.06 -15.05 -0.22
C MET A 681 -0.45 -13.75 -0.71
N LEU A 682 0.49 -13.81 -1.66
CA LEU A 682 1.23 -12.65 -2.15
C LEU A 682 1.22 -12.57 -3.66
N MET A 683 1.00 -11.36 -4.18
CA MET A 683 1.31 -11.02 -5.56
C MET A 683 2.84 -10.97 -5.71
N LYS A 684 3.37 -11.79 -6.61
CA LYS A 684 4.81 -11.85 -6.92
C LYS A 684 5.02 -11.85 -8.44
N LYS A 685 6.26 -11.69 -8.86
CA LYS A 685 6.67 -11.97 -10.26
C LYS A 685 6.27 -13.39 -10.66
N ALA A 686 5.64 -13.52 -11.82
CA ALA A 686 4.92 -14.71 -12.28
C ALA A 686 5.86 -15.88 -12.61
#